data_AF-A0A1B5L2S2-F1
#
_entry.id   AF-A0A1B5L2S2-F1
#
_cell.length_a   1.000
_cell.length_b   1.000
_cell.length_c   1.000
_cell.angle_alpha   90.00
_cell.angle_beta   90.00
_cell.angle_gamma   90.00
#
_symmetry.space_group_name_H-M   'P 1'
#
loop_
_entity.id
_entity.type
_entity.pdbx_description
1 polymer ?
#
loop_
_entity_poly.entity_id
_entity_poly.type
_entity_poly.pdbx_seq_one_letter_code
_entity_poly.pdbx_strand_id
1 'polypeptide(L)'
;MQQNQPRRPYQGPGGAHPHPPRMELRGPPPLAAGARYGPQPIYQGGPRPALNSDPYRSQSLASTSRQQPYHQPPTSFHQSPANQFRQAAYSNHSSARTTAQGRVVPERHHDDRSMSMTGSYYPTDRDSHQTMSGRVIPNRRAPNEAAVSSNGFSPNGVYQTAPGTQTRTASMVSSTGFPEHVRTMSMASTAASTISPSDSDASTLTGRPSRSKSIESERPHTATKIRPPLVYPALLSRVAECFRRKIITGDRTKNELTYKNAFSGSEAVDVLSYIIRTTDRNLALLLGRALDAQKFFHDVTYEHRLRDSQAEMYQFRESLMEDPEEKPAVNGVFVLLSECYSPTCTRDQLCYSIACPRRLEQVSRLNLKINPGLRKDVATNVNDDEADQTDEQKLWINSVPKEVADAVGEREKKRQEVISEICYTERDFVKDLEYLRDFWILPLRSKASPIPLQRRDKVVKNIFSNIVDHPSIHTVSSRFASSLTGRQQKEPIVQNIGDVFLEYVPQFEPFIWYGSRQLEGKFEFENERSVNPFFGKFVDEIERRKESRKLELNGYLTKPTTRLARYPLLLENVLKYTEDGNPDKEDIPKVLTMIRDLLGRVNAESGKAENRFNLRRLHEQLRFRPNERVDLRLAEDGRELVFKSQFKKSPTDPAEITAFLFDHAVLLVRVKQNGKNEEIKAYRRPIPLELLAIREMDEVIPGQGIKRSSSSLIPSIRANNADAKKGEGWPITFRHLGKAGYELTLYGSNQAARKKWLEFIDNAQQRLRARADFFNTTIISSNFFGGTNQINCVTPFDGGRKLLYGTDNGVYLSDRKNKEQIPRRVLETPNVTQIDILEEYQLLLVLSNKTLQSYSVTALNPDEPAMTKRPKKIQNHCSFFKTGICLGRHLVCCVKSSALSTTIKVFEPNDAMTKGKKQKGLGKFMAGGHDELKPFKEFYIPTESSSVHFLKSKLCVACARGFEVVSLETLETQSLLDQADTSLDFVARKENVKPIHIERLNGEFLLNYSEFSFFVNRNGWRARPEWRIDWEGTPQNFALSYPWILAFEPNFIELRNIENGAVHIVPHKNIRMLHSSTHEAGSFP
;
A
#
# COMPACT_ATOMS: atom_id res chain seq x y z
N MET A 1 -3.36 -52.26 -45.65
CA MET A 1 -4.21 -51.39 -46.48
C MET A 1 -3.70 -49.97 -46.26
N GLN A 2 -2.98 -49.40 -47.24
CA GLN A 2 -3.53 -48.53 -48.31
C GLN A 2 -3.95 -47.17 -47.72
N GLN A 3 -3.12 -46.12 -47.84
CA GLN A 3 -2.91 -45.21 -49.01
C GLN A 3 -3.82 -43.97 -48.88
N ASN A 4 -3.43 -42.74 -49.23
CA ASN A 4 -2.30 -42.21 -50.03
C ASN A 4 -1.72 -40.92 -49.36
N GLN A 5 -0.40 -40.75 -49.20
CA GLN A 5 0.58 -40.08 -50.11
C GLN A 5 0.58 -38.52 -50.08
N PRO A 6 1.69 -37.83 -50.44
CA PRO A 6 3.06 -38.03 -49.96
C PRO A 6 3.80 -36.71 -49.60
N ARG A 7 4.97 -36.79 -48.94
CA ARG A 7 5.92 -35.65 -48.74
C ARG A 7 7.38 -36.09 -48.93
N ARG A 8 8.12 -35.40 -49.82
CA ARG A 8 9.59 -35.46 -50.09
C ARG A 8 9.92 -34.51 -51.28
N PRO A 9 11.18 -34.12 -51.59
CA PRO A 9 12.43 -34.20 -50.81
C PRO A 9 13.33 -32.91 -50.83
N TYR A 10 14.39 -32.90 -50.00
CA TYR A 10 15.76 -32.32 -50.16
C TYR A 10 16.10 -31.14 -51.12
N GLN A 11 16.78 -30.08 -50.62
CA GLN A 11 18.18 -29.64 -50.95
C GLN A 11 18.56 -28.27 -50.28
N GLY A 12 19.85 -27.88 -50.28
CA GLY A 12 20.41 -26.60 -49.76
C GLY A 12 20.96 -25.69 -50.90
N PRO A 13 22.02 -24.85 -50.74
CA PRO A 13 22.91 -24.58 -49.58
C PRO A 13 23.35 -23.08 -49.37
N GLY A 14 24.26 -22.81 -48.41
CA GLY A 14 25.10 -21.58 -48.31
C GLY A 14 24.61 -20.45 -47.35
N GLY A 15 25.46 -19.61 -46.75
CA GLY A 15 26.94 -19.61 -46.68
C GLY A 15 27.57 -18.48 -45.82
N ALA A 16 28.72 -18.79 -45.19
CA ALA A 16 29.81 -17.93 -44.65
C ALA A 16 29.56 -16.58 -43.90
N HIS A 17 30.10 -16.50 -42.67
CA HIS A 17 30.76 -15.31 -42.10
C HIS A 17 32.04 -15.74 -41.32
N PRO A 18 33.08 -14.88 -41.17
CA PRO A 18 34.46 -15.35 -40.94
C PRO A 18 35.01 -15.26 -39.50
N HIS A 19 36.02 -16.08 -39.21
CA HIS A 19 36.95 -15.94 -38.07
C HIS A 19 38.23 -15.16 -38.47
N PRO A 20 38.90 -14.46 -37.54
CA PRO A 20 40.33 -14.16 -37.62
C PRO A 20 41.20 -15.30 -37.03
N PRO A 21 42.36 -15.66 -37.63
CA PRO A 21 43.21 -16.78 -37.21
C PRO A 21 44.42 -16.37 -36.32
N ARG A 22 45.39 -17.29 -36.15
CA ARG A 22 46.53 -17.22 -35.21
C ARG A 22 47.87 -17.52 -35.93
N MET A 23 48.99 -17.08 -35.32
CA MET A 23 50.40 -17.56 -35.45
C MET A 23 51.36 -16.98 -36.52
N GLU A 24 52.45 -16.36 -35.99
CA GLU A 24 53.89 -16.64 -36.24
C GLU A 24 54.82 -15.90 -37.25
N LEU A 25 56.07 -15.71 -36.75
CA LEU A 25 57.41 -15.74 -37.38
C LEU A 25 58.17 -14.47 -37.93
N ARG A 26 59.47 -14.44 -37.54
CA ARG A 26 60.68 -13.71 -38.06
C ARG A 26 60.94 -12.22 -37.70
N GLY A 27 62.23 -11.95 -37.38
CA GLY A 27 62.92 -10.62 -37.31
C GLY A 27 64.11 -10.58 -38.31
N PRO A 28 65.28 -9.91 -38.10
CA PRO A 28 65.83 -9.27 -36.87
C PRO A 28 66.33 -7.78 -37.10
N PRO A 29 67.58 -7.36 -36.74
CA PRO A 29 68.04 -6.58 -35.54
C PRO A 29 68.47 -5.10 -35.89
N PRO A 30 69.27 -4.30 -35.11
CA PRO A 30 70.03 -4.56 -33.86
C PRO A 30 70.16 -3.43 -32.76
N LEU A 31 70.77 -3.82 -31.61
CA LEU A 31 71.52 -3.02 -30.59
C LEU A 31 70.77 -1.91 -29.78
N ALA A 32 70.92 -1.73 -28.45
CA ALA A 32 71.61 -2.45 -27.34
C ALA A 32 71.02 -1.93 -25.97
N ALA A 33 71.47 -2.18 -24.73
CA ALA A 33 72.57 -2.94 -24.09
C ALA A 33 72.23 -3.25 -22.59
N GLY A 34 73.04 -4.08 -21.89
CA GLY A 34 73.06 -4.24 -20.41
C GLY A 34 71.96 -5.17 -19.80
N ALA A 35 72.19 -6.39 -19.32
CA ALA A 35 73.12 -6.96 -18.31
C ALA A 35 72.70 -6.69 -16.84
N ARG A 36 72.60 -7.66 -15.90
CA ARG A 36 72.87 -9.14 -15.89
C ARG A 36 72.28 -9.83 -14.62
N TYR A 37 71.83 -11.10 -14.74
CA TYR A 37 71.72 -12.22 -13.75
C TYR A 37 71.08 -12.09 -12.32
N GLY A 38 70.64 -13.24 -11.79
CA GLY A 38 70.36 -13.59 -10.36
C GLY A 38 70.88 -15.03 -10.09
N PRO A 39 70.32 -15.89 -9.18
CA PRO A 39 69.38 -15.70 -8.05
C PRO A 39 69.70 -16.50 -6.72
N GLN A 40 69.04 -16.18 -5.59
CA GLN A 40 68.98 -16.95 -4.28
C GLN A 40 70.34 -17.11 -3.51
N PRO A 41 70.47 -17.67 -2.25
CA PRO A 41 69.50 -18.33 -1.33
C PRO A 41 69.58 -18.01 0.22
N ILE A 42 68.60 -18.53 0.99
CA ILE A 42 68.62 -19.21 2.34
C ILE A 42 69.55 -18.75 3.51
N TYR A 43 68.92 -18.40 4.65
CA TYR A 43 69.25 -18.55 6.12
C TYR A 43 70.70 -18.52 6.69
N GLN A 44 70.95 -17.53 7.58
CA GLN A 44 71.62 -17.53 8.92
C GLN A 44 71.69 -16.04 9.39
N GLY A 45 71.94 -15.59 10.63
CA GLY A 45 72.17 -16.16 11.97
C GLY A 45 72.33 -14.99 12.99
N GLY A 46 72.14 -15.18 14.30
CA GLY A 46 72.16 -14.08 15.32
C GLY A 46 73.55 -13.59 15.74
N PRO A 47 73.66 -12.56 16.62
CA PRO A 47 73.43 -12.81 18.07
C PRO A 47 72.74 -11.67 18.88
N ARG A 48 72.51 -11.93 20.18
CA ARG A 48 72.07 -11.00 21.26
C ARG A 48 73.05 -11.08 22.46
N PRO A 49 72.96 -10.23 23.50
CA PRO A 49 72.10 -10.49 24.69
C PRO A 49 71.37 -9.21 25.19
N ALA A 50 70.56 -9.15 26.26
CA ALA A 50 70.24 -10.05 27.39
C ALA A 50 68.70 -10.00 27.71
N LEU A 51 67.97 -11.08 28.03
CA LEU A 51 67.78 -11.79 29.34
C LEU A 51 67.12 -10.91 30.44
N ASN A 52 66.14 -11.34 31.26
CA ASN A 52 65.24 -12.53 31.35
C ASN A 52 64.01 -12.11 32.22
N SER A 53 62.87 -12.80 32.36
CA SER A 53 62.58 -14.24 32.53
C SER A 53 61.13 -14.67 32.15
N ASP A 54 60.85 -15.97 32.25
CA ASP A 54 59.55 -16.70 32.08
C ASP A 54 59.31 -17.58 33.34
N PRO A 55 58.08 -17.98 33.75
CA PRO A 55 57.58 -19.31 33.35
C PRO A 55 56.03 -19.56 33.33
N TYR A 56 55.58 -20.38 32.35
CA TYR A 56 54.46 -21.36 32.44
C TYR A 56 52.99 -20.82 32.57
N ARG A 57 51.91 -21.61 32.38
CA ARG A 57 51.56 -22.73 31.46
C ARG A 57 50.04 -23.02 31.57
N SER A 58 49.45 -23.74 30.60
CA SER A 58 48.05 -24.16 30.51
C SER A 58 47.49 -25.03 31.65
N GLN A 59 46.21 -24.87 32.02
CA GLN A 59 45.18 -25.94 31.97
C GLN A 59 43.75 -25.46 32.32
N SER A 60 42.77 -26.36 32.17
CA SER A 60 41.35 -26.17 32.50
C SER A 60 40.95 -27.02 33.72
N LEU A 61 39.92 -26.61 34.48
CA LEU A 61 38.77 -27.43 34.97
C LEU A 61 38.01 -26.73 36.12
N ALA A 62 36.81 -27.23 36.43
CA ALA A 62 35.83 -26.62 37.32
C ALA A 62 35.90 -27.09 38.79
N SER A 63 35.34 -26.29 39.72
CA SER A 63 34.53 -26.82 40.82
C SER A 63 33.61 -25.77 41.46
N THR A 64 32.53 -26.23 42.10
CA THR A 64 31.35 -25.47 42.54
C THR A 64 31.26 -25.24 44.05
N SER A 65 30.77 -24.06 44.48
CA SER A 65 29.89 -23.87 45.67
C SER A 65 29.29 -22.45 45.64
N ARG A 66 27.97 -22.18 45.76
CA ARG A 66 27.08 -22.26 46.97
C ARG A 66 27.61 -21.43 48.17
N GLN A 67 26.80 -20.64 48.89
CA GLN A 67 25.32 -20.45 48.90
C GLN A 67 24.89 -19.06 49.45
N GLN A 68 23.58 -18.74 49.36
CA GLN A 68 22.83 -17.60 49.97
C GLN A 68 22.77 -17.65 51.54
N PRO A 69 22.18 -16.68 52.32
CA PRO A 69 21.03 -15.78 51.99
C PRO A 69 20.88 -14.37 52.69
N TYR A 70 19.76 -13.68 52.40
CA TYR A 70 18.89 -12.79 53.25
C TYR A 70 19.53 -11.71 54.19
N HIS A 71 19.15 -10.42 54.18
CA HIS A 71 17.85 -9.87 54.66
C HIS A 71 17.65 -8.33 54.38
N GLN A 72 16.52 -7.76 54.82
CA GLN A 72 16.06 -6.33 54.79
C GLN A 72 15.53 -5.94 56.20
N PRO A 73 15.06 -4.69 56.51
CA PRO A 73 15.36 -3.32 56.01
C PRO A 73 15.91 -2.44 57.20
N PRO A 74 15.71 -1.10 57.35
CA PRO A 74 14.41 -0.39 57.53
C PRO A 74 14.31 1.05 56.93
N THR A 75 13.20 1.73 57.29
CA THR A 75 12.75 3.14 57.12
C THR A 75 13.62 4.20 57.84
N SER A 76 13.57 5.54 57.62
CA SER A 76 12.77 6.43 56.74
C SER A 76 13.22 7.93 56.80
N PHE A 77 12.72 8.74 55.83
CA PHE A 77 12.42 10.20 55.88
C PHE A 77 13.47 11.32 55.59
N HIS A 78 13.02 12.18 54.67
CA HIS A 78 13.13 13.66 54.58
C HIS A 78 14.32 14.46 53.97
N GLN A 79 13.92 15.27 52.97
CA GLN A 79 14.26 16.67 52.66
C GLN A 79 15.46 17.03 51.76
N SER A 80 15.37 18.29 51.27
CA SER A 80 16.02 18.86 50.08
C SER A 80 16.76 20.18 50.44
N PRO A 81 17.15 21.09 49.53
CA PRO A 81 18.57 21.20 49.17
C PRO A 81 19.22 22.59 49.34
N ALA A 82 20.57 22.63 49.31
CA ALA A 82 21.40 23.85 49.16
C ALA A 82 22.63 23.49 48.30
N ASN A 83 23.01 24.23 47.23
CA ASN A 83 23.47 25.63 47.10
C ASN A 83 24.91 25.89 47.58
N GLN A 84 25.84 26.15 46.65
CA GLN A 84 27.08 26.95 46.79
C GLN A 84 27.80 27.05 45.40
N PHE A 85 28.49 28.14 45.00
CA PHE A 85 28.47 29.55 45.44
C PHE A 85 29.29 30.49 44.52
N ARG A 86 28.86 31.77 44.39
CA ARG A 86 29.67 33.04 44.27
C ARG A 86 30.64 33.21 43.06
N GLN A 87 31.08 34.41 42.63
CA GLN A 87 30.84 35.86 42.93
C GLN A 87 31.07 36.64 41.59
N ALA A 88 30.25 37.59 41.13
CA ALA A 88 30.20 39.04 41.44
C ALA A 88 31.47 39.87 41.05
N ALA A 89 31.42 41.12 40.56
CA ALA A 89 30.37 41.99 39.96
C ALA A 89 31.01 43.34 39.48
N TYR A 90 30.35 44.14 38.62
CA TYR A 90 30.26 45.63 38.68
C TYR A 90 29.40 46.22 37.51
N SER A 91 29.01 47.50 37.61
CA SER A 91 28.15 48.29 36.68
C SER A 91 28.51 49.79 36.80
N ASN A 92 27.92 50.81 36.15
CA ASN A 92 26.66 51.03 35.40
C ASN A 92 26.88 52.24 34.41
N HIS A 93 25.98 53.05 33.81
CA HIS A 93 24.51 53.25 33.81
C HIS A 93 24.08 54.12 32.60
N SER A 94 22.89 53.91 32.01
CA SER A 94 22.09 54.98 31.34
C SER A 94 20.59 54.60 31.30
N SER A 95 19.68 55.56 31.07
CA SER A 95 18.23 55.41 31.41
C SER A 95 17.27 55.82 30.28
N ALA A 96 16.12 55.13 30.23
CA ALA A 96 15.01 55.41 29.29
C ALA A 96 13.96 56.35 29.91
N ARG A 97 13.32 57.19 29.08
CA ARG A 97 12.23 58.09 29.51
C ARG A 97 10.86 57.40 29.45
N THR A 98 10.05 57.62 30.48
CA THR A 98 8.62 57.28 30.52
C THR A 98 7.75 58.54 30.47
N THR A 99 6.47 58.38 30.15
CA THR A 99 5.48 59.45 30.31
C THR A 99 4.97 59.53 31.76
N ALA A 100 4.26 60.60 32.12
CA ALA A 100 3.69 60.82 33.46
C ALA A 100 2.60 59.79 33.89
N GLN A 101 2.32 58.80 33.04
CA GLN A 101 1.46 57.63 33.33
C GLN A 101 2.22 56.30 33.15
N GLY A 102 3.55 56.33 33.31
CA GLY A 102 4.41 55.15 33.50
C GLY A 102 4.65 54.26 32.27
N ARG A 103 4.19 54.65 31.07
CA ARG A 103 4.39 53.84 29.85
C ARG A 103 5.65 54.22 29.09
N VAL A 104 6.36 53.19 28.62
CA VAL A 104 7.53 53.28 27.71
C VAL A 104 7.03 53.53 26.28
N VAL A 105 7.77 54.33 25.52
CA VAL A 105 7.47 54.66 24.11
C VAL A 105 8.40 53.86 23.19
N PRO A 106 7.89 52.99 22.30
CA PRO A 106 8.70 52.35 21.27
C PRO A 106 9.15 53.35 20.20
N GLU A 107 10.42 53.27 19.81
CA GLU A 107 11.05 54.14 18.82
C GLU A 107 10.67 53.74 17.38
N ARG A 108 10.59 54.71 16.46
CA ARG A 108 10.26 54.47 15.04
C ARG A 108 11.51 54.57 14.17
N HIS A 109 11.74 53.57 13.34
CA HIS A 109 12.50 53.73 12.11
C HIS A 109 11.58 53.75 10.89
N HIS A 110 11.95 54.56 9.90
CA HIS A 110 11.29 54.69 8.61
C HIS A 110 11.82 53.63 7.64
N ASP A 111 10.95 52.80 7.07
CA ASP A 111 10.52 52.95 5.67
C ASP A 111 9.69 51.74 5.22
N ASP A 112 8.39 51.96 4.97
CA ASP A 112 7.69 51.32 3.87
C ASP A 112 6.36 52.05 3.56
N ARG A 113 5.92 52.09 2.30
CA ARG A 113 4.72 52.82 1.87
C ARG A 113 3.53 51.88 1.70
N SER A 114 2.45 52.10 2.46
CA SER A 114 1.18 51.38 2.27
C SER A 114 0.46 51.81 0.98
N MET A 115 0.25 50.86 0.07
CA MET A 115 -0.55 51.05 -1.14
C MET A 115 -2.05 50.86 -0.85
N SER A 116 -2.84 51.91 -1.09
CA SER A 116 -4.30 51.87 -0.91
C SER A 116 -5.01 51.17 -2.07
N MET A 117 -5.87 50.21 -1.75
CA MET A 117 -6.80 49.57 -2.70
C MET A 117 -8.20 50.19 -2.59
N THR A 118 -8.48 51.22 -3.40
CA THR A 118 -9.83 51.76 -3.59
C THR A 118 -10.06 52.13 -5.06
N GLY A 119 -10.87 51.32 -5.74
CA GLY A 119 -11.39 51.58 -7.08
C GLY A 119 -12.65 50.73 -7.26
N SER A 120 -13.77 51.37 -7.61
CA SER A 120 -15.10 50.75 -7.57
C SER A 120 -15.81 50.89 -8.90
N TYR A 121 -16.46 49.83 -9.36
CA TYR A 121 -17.61 49.90 -10.26
C TYR A 121 -18.72 48.94 -9.78
N TYR A 122 -19.96 49.22 -10.17
CA TYR A 122 -21.15 48.61 -9.60
C TYR A 122 -21.51 47.26 -10.24
N PRO A 123 -22.06 46.31 -9.46
CA PRO A 123 -22.77 45.15 -10.00
C PRO A 123 -24.24 45.47 -10.26
N THR A 124 -24.76 45.03 -11.42
CA THR A 124 -26.20 44.87 -11.68
C THR A 124 -26.42 43.57 -12.45
N ASP A 125 -26.63 42.47 -11.73
CA ASP A 125 -27.01 41.20 -12.34
C ASP A 125 -28.41 41.30 -12.97
N ARG A 126 -28.56 40.76 -14.19
CA ARG A 126 -29.79 40.02 -14.52
C ARG A 126 -29.62 39.07 -15.70
N ASP A 127 -29.57 37.78 -15.41
CA ASP A 127 -29.80 36.74 -16.42
C ASP A 127 -31.25 36.77 -16.94
N SER A 128 -31.41 36.77 -18.25
CA SER A 128 -32.60 36.25 -18.94
C SER A 128 -32.34 36.02 -20.42
N HIS A 129 -32.62 34.82 -20.92
CA HIS A 129 -32.40 34.44 -22.32
C HIS A 129 -33.34 35.19 -23.29
N GLN A 130 -32.81 35.76 -24.37
CA GLN A 130 -33.53 35.96 -25.64
C GLN A 130 -32.56 36.12 -26.83
N THR A 131 -33.07 35.98 -28.05
CA THR A 131 -32.27 35.81 -29.29
C THR A 131 -32.23 37.07 -30.17
N MET A 132 -31.25 37.08 -31.08
CA MET A 132 -30.73 38.23 -31.85
C MET A 132 -31.66 38.85 -32.93
N SER A 133 -32.99 38.94 -32.72
CA SER A 133 -33.89 39.55 -33.73
C SER A 133 -35.11 40.34 -33.21
N GLY A 134 -35.21 40.61 -31.90
CA GLY A 134 -35.91 41.81 -31.40
C GLY A 134 -37.43 41.94 -31.67
N ARG A 135 -38.20 40.84 -31.77
CA ARG A 135 -39.67 40.89 -31.75
C ARG A 135 -40.27 40.02 -30.64
N VAL A 136 -41.32 40.54 -30.00
CA VAL A 136 -41.99 39.94 -28.83
C VAL A 136 -43.38 39.43 -29.21
N ILE A 137 -43.72 38.20 -28.81
CA ILE A 137 -45.07 37.61 -28.91
C ILE A 137 -45.38 36.90 -27.56
N PRO A 138 -46.63 36.93 -27.03
CA PRO A 138 -46.88 36.59 -25.62
C PRO A 138 -47.15 35.09 -25.33
N ASN A 139 -46.93 34.70 -24.07
CA ASN A 139 -47.25 33.36 -23.56
C ASN A 139 -48.73 32.98 -23.68
N ARG A 140 -49.00 31.69 -23.95
CA ARG A 140 -50.32 31.05 -23.77
C ARG A 140 -50.20 29.72 -23.03
N ARG A 141 -51.30 29.29 -22.42
CA ARG A 141 -51.42 28.09 -21.56
C ARG A 141 -51.17 26.78 -22.33
N ALA A 142 -50.63 25.79 -21.64
CA ALA A 142 -50.72 24.38 -22.05
C ALA A 142 -52.10 23.78 -21.68
N PRO A 143 -52.73 22.98 -22.56
CA PRO A 143 -53.80 22.04 -22.24
C PRO A 143 -53.27 20.58 -22.12
N ASN A 144 -54.17 19.65 -21.80
CA ASN A 144 -53.88 18.23 -21.56
C ASN A 144 -54.26 17.34 -22.78
N GLU A 145 -53.77 16.10 -22.80
CA GLU A 145 -54.31 14.89 -23.47
C GLU A 145 -54.79 14.93 -24.95
N ALA A 146 -54.18 14.07 -25.78
CA ALA A 146 -54.87 13.09 -26.67
C ALA A 146 -53.86 12.11 -27.31
N ALA A 147 -54.34 11.00 -27.86
CA ALA A 147 -53.54 9.99 -28.57
C ALA A 147 -54.21 9.59 -29.91
N VAL A 148 -53.63 8.58 -30.60
CA VAL A 148 -54.25 7.58 -31.53
C VAL A 148 -53.58 7.45 -32.93
N SER A 149 -53.06 6.23 -33.20
CA SER A 149 -52.80 5.58 -34.52
C SER A 149 -51.77 6.18 -35.50
N SER A 150 -51.07 5.42 -36.37
CA SER A 150 -50.80 3.96 -36.57
C SER A 150 -49.72 3.81 -37.70
N ASN A 151 -49.28 2.67 -38.26
CA ASN A 151 -49.62 1.23 -38.17
C ASN A 151 -48.45 0.34 -38.67
N GLY A 152 -48.42 -0.95 -38.28
CA GLY A 152 -47.76 -2.06 -39.01
C GLY A 152 -46.22 -2.23 -38.87
N PHE A 153 -45.64 -3.44 -38.87
CA PHE A 153 -46.22 -4.80 -38.86
C PHE A 153 -45.22 -5.82 -38.25
N SER A 154 -45.70 -6.91 -37.64
CA SER A 154 -44.87 -8.00 -37.06
C SER A 154 -45.47 -9.39 -37.36
N PRO A 155 -44.68 -10.47 -37.18
CA PRO A 155 -44.91 -11.47 -36.12
C PRO A 155 -43.61 -11.73 -35.31
N ASN A 156 -43.56 -12.38 -34.13
CA ASN A 156 -44.53 -12.96 -33.18
C ASN A 156 -43.91 -12.84 -31.75
N GLY A 157 -44.44 -13.27 -30.58
CA GLY A 157 -45.50 -14.24 -30.23
C GLY A 157 -44.89 -15.61 -29.86
N VAL A 158 -45.09 -16.26 -28.71
CA VAL A 158 -45.85 -16.03 -27.44
C VAL A 158 -45.07 -16.81 -26.32
N TYR A 159 -45.23 -16.70 -24.99
CA TYR A 159 -46.30 -16.38 -24.01
C TYR A 159 -45.71 -15.43 -22.91
N GLN A 160 -46.42 -14.72 -22.00
CA GLN A 160 -47.49 -14.99 -21.00
C GLN A 160 -47.05 -15.83 -19.77
N THR A 161 -47.45 -15.54 -18.51
CA THR A 161 -48.61 -14.76 -17.97
C THR A 161 -48.28 -13.95 -16.68
N ALA A 162 -49.19 -13.06 -16.23
CA ALA A 162 -49.12 -12.29 -14.96
C ALA A 162 -50.51 -12.14 -14.28
N PRO A 163 -50.60 -11.70 -13.00
CA PRO A 163 -51.38 -10.49 -12.62
C PRO A 163 -50.81 -9.73 -11.37
N GLY A 164 -51.32 -8.58 -10.89
CA GLY A 164 -52.34 -7.67 -11.47
C GLY A 164 -53.12 -6.72 -10.51
N THR A 165 -52.46 -5.75 -9.85
CA THR A 165 -53.01 -4.45 -9.30
C THR A 165 -54.14 -4.39 -8.23
N GLN A 166 -54.07 -3.40 -7.31
CA GLN A 166 -55.15 -2.51 -6.77
C GLN A 166 -54.66 -1.64 -5.56
N THR A 167 -55.47 -0.78 -4.95
CA THR A 167 -55.57 0.70 -5.15
C THR A 167 -56.17 1.43 -3.92
N ARG A 168 -56.10 2.78 -3.87
CA ARG A 168 -56.91 3.77 -3.06
C ARG A 168 -56.60 4.09 -1.57
N THR A 169 -56.00 5.26 -1.36
CA THR A 169 -56.49 6.47 -0.61
C THR A 169 -57.30 6.43 0.72
N ALA A 170 -57.00 7.43 1.57
CA ALA A 170 -57.83 8.08 2.63
C ALA A 170 -57.85 7.46 4.06
N SER A 171 -58.37 8.21 5.05
CA SER A 171 -57.88 8.16 6.45
C SER A 171 -58.87 8.60 7.56
N MET A 172 -58.50 8.27 8.83
CA MET A 172 -58.86 8.88 10.15
C MET A 172 -59.98 8.25 11.04
N VAL A 173 -59.71 8.27 12.38
CA VAL A 173 -60.57 8.06 13.60
C VAL A 173 -61.25 6.67 13.80
N SER A 174 -61.50 6.08 15.00
CA SER A 174 -61.47 6.53 16.43
C SER A 174 -61.23 5.38 17.47
N SER A 175 -60.70 5.70 18.68
CA SER A 175 -61.04 5.23 20.08
C SER A 175 -61.28 3.72 20.43
N THR A 176 -60.95 3.10 21.59
CA THR A 176 -60.51 3.40 23.00
C THR A 176 -59.54 2.28 23.54
N GLY A 177 -59.09 2.12 24.81
CA GLY A 177 -58.95 3.00 26.01
C GLY A 177 -59.18 2.33 27.41
N PHE A 178 -58.13 2.33 28.30
CA PHE A 178 -58.12 2.18 29.79
C PHE A 178 -58.38 0.80 30.48
N PRO A 179 -58.06 0.58 31.80
CA PRO A 179 -57.53 1.49 32.85
C PRO A 179 -56.30 1.01 33.72
N GLU A 180 -55.83 1.90 34.63
CA GLU A 180 -55.14 1.71 35.97
C GLU A 180 -53.87 2.60 36.24
N HIS A 181 -53.45 2.74 37.52
CA HIS A 181 -52.62 3.87 38.07
C HIS A 181 -51.43 3.40 39.01
N VAL A 182 -50.68 4.12 39.89
CA VAL A 182 -50.71 5.44 40.62
C VAL A 182 -49.28 5.85 41.12
N ARG A 183 -49.00 7.15 41.44
CA ARG A 183 -48.08 7.78 42.47
C ARG A 183 -47.13 8.94 41.99
N THR A 184 -46.68 9.83 42.93
CA THR A 184 -46.10 11.22 42.73
C THR A 184 -44.98 11.57 43.78
N MET A 185 -44.32 12.76 44.01
CA MET A 185 -44.61 14.24 43.99
C MET A 185 -43.33 15.17 44.01
N SER A 186 -43.45 16.48 43.63
CA SER A 186 -42.80 17.73 44.21
C SER A 186 -41.25 18.00 44.21
N MET A 187 -40.65 19.22 44.46
CA MET A 187 -40.98 20.68 44.31
C MET A 187 -39.76 21.66 44.53
N ALA A 188 -39.78 22.86 43.89
CA ALA A 188 -39.26 24.23 44.28
C ALA A 188 -37.75 24.61 44.58
N SER A 189 -37.35 25.86 44.21
CA SER A 189 -36.29 26.74 44.85
C SER A 189 -35.14 27.28 43.93
N THR A 190 -34.33 28.31 44.31
CA THR A 190 -34.07 29.55 43.47
C THR A 190 -32.79 29.67 42.56
N ALA A 191 -32.03 30.81 42.58
CA ALA A 191 -30.96 31.28 41.65
C ALA A 191 -30.12 32.45 42.33
N ALA A 192 -29.06 33.14 41.84
CA ALA A 192 -28.27 33.33 40.58
C ALA A 192 -26.83 33.89 40.96
N SER A 193 -25.88 34.51 40.19
CA SER A 193 -25.69 34.94 38.77
C SER A 193 -24.21 35.37 38.44
N THR A 194 -23.82 35.41 37.15
CA THR A 194 -22.67 36.12 36.46
C THR A 194 -21.16 35.90 36.82
N ILE A 195 -20.33 35.87 35.74
CA ILE A 195 -18.84 35.93 35.61
C ILE A 195 -18.05 34.59 35.79
N SER A 196 -16.99 34.42 34.98
CA SER A 196 -16.08 33.25 34.81
C SER A 196 -14.63 33.61 35.30
N PRO A 197 -13.58 32.73 35.31
CA PRO A 197 -13.43 31.39 34.69
C PRO A 197 -12.66 30.35 35.58
N SER A 198 -12.00 29.38 34.93
CA SER A 198 -11.02 28.37 35.41
C SER A 198 -11.53 26.95 35.76
N ASP A 199 -10.59 26.01 35.90
CA ASP A 199 -10.73 24.57 35.66
C ASP A 199 -11.12 23.69 36.87
N SER A 200 -11.18 22.37 36.61
CA SER A 200 -11.27 21.21 37.53
C SER A 200 -12.66 20.64 37.86
N ASP A 201 -12.65 19.38 38.34
CA ASP A 201 -13.72 18.39 38.17
C ASP A 201 -14.70 18.23 39.35
N ALA A 202 -15.81 17.56 39.03
CA ALA A 202 -16.72 16.80 39.91
C ALA A 202 -17.94 17.49 40.58
N SER A 203 -18.97 16.64 40.76
CA SER A 203 -20.25 16.79 41.49
C SER A 203 -21.46 17.47 40.81
N THR A 204 -22.49 16.65 40.63
CA THR A 204 -23.93 16.94 40.43
C THR A 204 -24.61 17.37 41.74
N LEU A 205 -25.79 18.01 41.85
CA LEU A 205 -26.81 18.55 40.91
C LEU A 205 -27.82 19.42 41.72
N THR A 206 -28.50 20.41 41.09
CA THR A 206 -29.97 20.71 41.12
C THR A 206 -30.29 22.18 40.78
N GLY A 207 -31.55 22.50 40.43
CA GLY A 207 -32.03 23.86 40.07
C GLY A 207 -33.45 24.15 40.60
N ARG A 208 -33.84 25.41 40.84
CA ARG A 208 -34.31 26.48 39.91
C ARG A 208 -35.85 26.55 39.69
N PRO A 209 -36.56 27.60 40.18
CA PRO A 209 -37.44 28.45 39.34
C PRO A 209 -37.34 29.96 39.75
N SER A 210 -37.81 30.99 39.02
CA SER A 210 -38.70 31.20 37.85
C SER A 210 -40.22 31.42 38.10
N ARG A 211 -40.61 32.69 38.36
CA ARG A 211 -41.85 33.41 37.93
C ARG A 211 -41.68 34.90 38.37
N SER A 212 -42.38 35.90 37.83
CA SER A 212 -43.68 35.96 37.13
C SER A 212 -43.60 36.36 35.64
N LYS A 213 -44.76 36.61 35.00
CA LYS A 213 -44.94 36.97 33.58
C LYS A 213 -45.75 38.27 33.41
N SER A 214 -45.44 39.00 32.35
CA SER A 214 -46.40 39.55 31.36
C SER A 214 -45.69 39.48 29.98
N ILE A 215 -46.27 39.04 28.85
CA ILE A 215 -47.61 39.21 28.24
C ILE A 215 -47.84 40.65 27.76
N GLU A 216 -48.10 40.96 26.48
CA GLU A 216 -47.92 40.22 25.21
C GLU A 216 -48.07 41.23 24.05
N SER A 217 -47.35 41.07 22.93
CA SER A 217 -47.57 41.80 21.67
C SER A 217 -46.78 41.16 20.52
N GLU A 218 -47.42 40.97 19.37
CA GLU A 218 -46.95 40.08 18.30
C GLU A 218 -45.96 40.72 17.32
N ARG A 219 -45.04 39.90 16.76
CA ARG A 219 -44.38 40.14 15.46
C ARG A 219 -44.13 38.80 14.72
N PRO A 220 -44.09 38.78 13.38
CA PRO A 220 -44.15 37.53 12.60
C PRO A 220 -42.90 36.62 12.67
N HIS A 221 -43.11 35.32 12.46
CA HIS A 221 -42.06 34.29 12.49
C HIS A 221 -41.33 34.08 11.13
N THR A 222 -40.33 34.92 10.82
CA THR A 222 -39.31 34.61 9.78
C THR A 222 -37.94 35.20 10.09
N ALA A 223 -37.29 34.73 11.17
CA ALA A 223 -35.87 35.02 11.44
C ALA A 223 -35.17 33.76 11.96
N THR A 224 -34.39 33.10 11.11
CA THR A 224 -33.59 31.94 11.48
C THR A 224 -32.47 32.33 12.45
N LYS A 225 -32.33 31.60 13.56
CA LYS A 225 -31.26 31.82 14.55
C LYS A 225 -29.91 31.42 13.97
N ILE A 226 -29.21 32.38 13.36
CA ILE A 226 -27.84 32.19 12.85
C ILE A 226 -26.93 31.83 14.03
N ARG A 227 -26.43 30.58 14.03
CA ARG A 227 -25.45 30.10 15.02
C ARG A 227 -24.06 30.67 14.69
N PRO A 228 -23.27 31.15 15.65
CA PRO A 228 -22.01 31.87 15.38
C PRO A 228 -21.00 31.04 14.56
N PRO A 229 -20.20 31.66 13.67
CA PRO A 229 -19.31 30.98 12.73
C PRO A 229 -18.26 30.10 13.41
N LEU A 230 -17.68 29.15 12.67
CA LEU A 230 -16.79 28.13 13.24
C LEU A 230 -15.40 28.66 13.66
N VAL A 231 -15.00 29.79 13.09
CA VAL A 231 -13.82 30.57 13.42
C VAL A 231 -14.16 32.05 13.28
N TYR A 232 -13.32 32.96 13.78
CA TYR A 232 -13.46 34.39 13.52
C TYR A 232 -13.25 34.69 12.02
N PRO A 233 -14.28 35.04 11.23
CA PRO A 233 -14.21 34.91 9.77
C PRO A 233 -13.23 35.88 9.07
N ALA A 234 -12.87 36.97 9.73
CA ALA A 234 -11.94 37.95 9.16
C ALA A 234 -10.47 37.54 9.28
N LEU A 235 -10.10 36.55 10.10
CA LEU A 235 -8.71 36.09 10.20
C LEU A 235 -8.44 34.98 9.17
N LEU A 236 -7.74 35.34 8.08
CA LEU A 236 -7.43 34.42 6.97
C LEU A 236 -6.72 33.15 7.44
N SER A 237 -5.79 33.27 8.39
CA SER A 237 -5.07 32.15 9.00
C SER A 237 -6.00 31.12 9.65
N ARG A 238 -7.05 31.55 10.33
CA ARG A 238 -8.03 30.68 11.00
C ARG A 238 -9.04 30.09 10.03
N VAL A 239 -9.42 30.83 8.99
CA VAL A 239 -10.23 30.27 7.90
C VAL A 239 -9.44 29.19 7.14
N ALA A 240 -8.18 29.43 6.82
CA ALA A 240 -7.29 28.47 6.17
C ALA A 240 -7.09 27.18 6.98
N GLU A 241 -6.79 27.31 8.28
CA GLU A 241 -6.69 26.19 9.23
C GLU A 241 -7.99 25.36 9.28
N CYS A 242 -9.15 26.02 9.29
CA CYS A 242 -10.45 25.34 9.29
C CYS A 242 -10.76 24.69 7.92
N PHE A 243 -10.33 25.31 6.81
CA PHE A 243 -10.54 24.85 5.45
C PHE A 243 -9.73 23.57 5.14
N ARG A 244 -8.41 23.56 5.42
CA ARG A 244 -7.55 22.37 5.20
C ARG A 244 -8.06 21.14 5.95
N ARG A 245 -8.65 21.34 7.13
CA ARG A 245 -9.24 20.29 7.98
C ARG A 245 -10.65 19.85 7.59
N LYS A 246 -11.26 20.42 6.54
CA LYS A 246 -12.67 20.19 6.17
C LYS A 246 -12.93 19.87 4.71
N ILE A 247 -12.12 20.38 3.78
CA ILE A 247 -12.22 20.02 2.37
C ILE A 247 -11.84 18.54 2.19
N ILE A 248 -12.56 17.83 1.32
CA ILE A 248 -12.31 16.41 1.03
C ILE A 248 -11.48 16.34 -0.25
N THR A 249 -10.20 15.99 -0.09
CA THR A 249 -9.26 15.77 -1.20
C THR A 249 -9.32 14.33 -1.71
N GLY A 250 -8.97 14.12 -2.97
CA GLY A 250 -8.87 12.79 -3.57
C GLY A 250 -8.35 12.83 -5.00
N ASP A 251 -8.43 11.71 -5.69
CA ASP A 251 -8.05 11.63 -7.10
C ASP A 251 -9.17 12.25 -7.96
N ARG A 252 -8.86 13.30 -8.73
CA ARG A 252 -9.80 14.01 -9.62
C ARG A 252 -9.21 14.14 -11.02
N THR A 253 -10.02 14.04 -12.07
CA THR A 253 -9.55 14.18 -13.46
C THR A 253 -9.95 15.55 -14.03
N LYS A 254 -9.01 16.26 -14.65
CA LYS A 254 -9.22 17.52 -15.40
C LYS A 254 -8.46 17.41 -16.72
N ASN A 255 -9.13 17.65 -17.85
CA ASN A 255 -8.54 17.54 -19.19
C ASN A 255 -7.86 16.17 -19.43
N GLU A 256 -8.56 15.06 -19.13
CA GLU A 256 -8.06 13.68 -19.20
C GLU A 256 -6.84 13.32 -18.29
N LEU A 257 -6.22 14.30 -17.62
CA LEU A 257 -5.16 14.09 -16.63
C LEU A 257 -5.73 13.91 -15.21
N THR A 258 -5.20 12.95 -14.46
CA THR A 258 -5.63 12.66 -13.08
C THR A 258 -4.69 13.29 -12.06
N TYR A 259 -5.25 14.14 -11.20
CA TYR A 259 -4.58 14.89 -10.15
C TYR A 259 -4.94 14.31 -8.78
N LYS A 260 -3.93 13.92 -8.00
CA LYS A 260 -4.05 13.40 -6.63
C LYS A 260 -4.29 14.55 -5.63
N ASN A 261 -4.86 14.25 -4.47
CA ASN A 261 -5.14 15.22 -3.40
C ASN A 261 -5.97 16.47 -3.84
N ALA A 262 -6.71 16.39 -4.94
CA ALA A 262 -7.42 17.51 -5.54
C ALA A 262 -8.89 17.65 -5.07
N PHE A 263 -9.45 18.85 -5.22
CA PHE A 263 -10.83 19.22 -4.92
C PHE A 263 -11.38 20.21 -5.96
N SER A 264 -12.68 20.26 -6.19
CA SER A 264 -13.29 21.21 -7.15
C SER A 264 -13.49 22.61 -6.56
N GLY A 265 -13.55 23.61 -7.43
CA GLY A 265 -13.81 25.00 -7.04
C GLY A 265 -15.14 25.20 -6.31
N SER A 266 -16.19 24.49 -6.72
CA SER A 266 -17.49 24.51 -6.02
C SER A 266 -17.44 23.88 -4.63
N GLU A 267 -16.75 22.74 -4.45
CA GLU A 267 -16.55 22.14 -3.12
C GLU A 267 -15.76 23.09 -2.20
N ALA A 268 -14.81 23.85 -2.75
CA ALA A 268 -14.08 24.87 -2.01
C ALA A 268 -15.00 26.02 -1.54
N VAL A 269 -15.84 26.55 -2.44
CA VAL A 269 -16.82 27.60 -2.11
C VAL A 269 -17.86 27.10 -1.09
N ASP A 270 -18.32 25.86 -1.19
CA ASP A 270 -19.24 25.24 -0.23
C ASP A 270 -18.62 25.15 1.17
N VAL A 271 -17.39 24.64 1.28
CA VAL A 271 -16.70 24.50 2.58
C VAL A 271 -16.36 25.88 3.18
N LEU A 272 -15.94 26.85 2.37
CA LEU A 272 -15.72 28.23 2.83
C LEU A 272 -17.02 28.88 3.32
N SER A 273 -18.12 28.74 2.57
CA SER A 273 -19.45 29.22 2.96
C SER A 273 -19.91 28.63 4.29
N TYR A 274 -19.68 27.33 4.49
CA TYR A 274 -19.98 26.61 5.74
C TYR A 274 -19.11 27.06 6.93
N ILE A 275 -17.83 27.38 6.71
CA ILE A 275 -16.91 27.84 7.77
C ILE A 275 -17.33 29.21 8.31
N ILE A 276 -17.58 30.18 7.42
CA ILE A 276 -17.99 31.54 7.78
C ILE A 276 -19.51 31.67 8.03
N ARG A 277 -20.27 30.61 7.72
CA ARG A 277 -21.73 30.51 7.82
C ARG A 277 -22.50 31.61 7.08
N THR A 278 -22.09 31.86 5.84
CA THR A 278 -22.84 32.67 4.89
C THR A 278 -23.67 31.81 3.95
N THR A 279 -24.75 32.37 3.40
CA THR A 279 -25.42 31.86 2.19
C THR A 279 -24.95 32.55 0.92
N ASP A 280 -24.15 33.62 1.04
CA ASP A 280 -23.55 34.36 -0.07
C ASP A 280 -22.30 33.66 -0.60
N ARG A 281 -22.45 32.99 -1.75
CA ARG A 281 -21.35 32.31 -2.45
C ARG A 281 -20.29 33.27 -2.98
N ASN A 282 -20.66 34.51 -3.34
CA ASN A 282 -19.71 35.51 -3.85
C ASN A 282 -18.78 35.99 -2.73
N LEU A 283 -19.29 36.17 -1.51
CA LEU A 283 -18.49 36.46 -0.32
C LEU A 283 -17.51 35.32 0.01
N ALA A 284 -17.94 34.07 -0.08
CA ALA A 284 -17.08 32.90 0.09
C ALA A 284 -16.03 32.75 -1.03
N LEU A 285 -16.41 33.05 -2.29
CA LEU A 285 -15.52 33.07 -3.45
C LEU A 285 -14.45 34.16 -3.35
N LEU A 286 -14.82 35.37 -2.90
CA LEU A 286 -13.88 36.47 -2.63
C LEU A 286 -12.89 36.11 -1.51
N LEU A 287 -13.37 35.45 -0.44
CA LEU A 287 -12.53 34.95 0.65
C LEU A 287 -11.57 33.86 0.16
N GLY A 288 -12.05 32.92 -0.66
CA GLY A 288 -11.22 31.89 -1.28
C GLY A 288 -10.18 32.48 -2.24
N ARG A 289 -10.54 33.49 -3.04
CA ARG A 289 -9.60 34.24 -3.90
C ARG A 289 -8.51 35.00 -3.12
N ALA A 290 -8.76 35.35 -1.86
CA ALA A 290 -7.74 35.94 -0.99
C ALA A 290 -6.74 34.89 -0.48
N LEU A 291 -7.19 33.64 -0.25
CA LEU A 291 -6.33 32.52 0.14
C LEU A 291 -5.47 31.99 -1.04
N ASP A 292 -6.10 31.86 -2.21
CA ASP A 292 -5.49 31.62 -3.53
C ASP A 292 -4.40 32.67 -3.85
N ALA A 293 -4.70 33.96 -3.68
CA ALA A 293 -3.70 35.04 -3.83
C ALA A 293 -2.53 34.98 -2.82
N GLN A 294 -2.71 34.31 -1.67
CA GLN A 294 -1.63 34.01 -0.72
C GLN A 294 -0.98 32.63 -0.96
N LYS A 295 -1.21 32.04 -2.14
CA LYS A 295 -0.64 30.75 -2.60
C LYS A 295 -0.94 29.58 -1.66
N PHE A 296 -2.09 29.60 -0.96
CA PHE A 296 -2.50 28.52 -0.06
C PHE A 296 -2.91 27.25 -0.80
N PHE A 297 -3.64 27.44 -1.90
CA PHE A 297 -3.98 26.45 -2.91
C PHE A 297 -3.94 27.14 -4.28
N HIS A 298 -3.88 26.35 -5.35
CA HIS A 298 -3.87 26.85 -6.73
C HIS A 298 -4.68 25.92 -7.63
N ASP A 299 -5.10 26.41 -8.79
CA ASP A 299 -5.65 25.56 -9.87
C ASP A 299 -4.58 24.56 -10.31
N VAL A 300 -4.98 23.33 -10.64
CA VAL A 300 -4.05 22.27 -11.05
C VAL A 300 -3.35 22.55 -12.38
N THR A 301 -3.96 23.40 -13.22
CA THR A 301 -3.39 23.88 -14.48
C THR A 301 -2.65 25.23 -14.36
N TYR A 302 -2.68 25.89 -13.19
CA TYR A 302 -2.22 27.27 -12.94
C TYR A 302 -2.83 28.32 -13.90
N GLU A 303 -3.98 28.05 -14.52
CA GLU A 303 -4.65 28.95 -15.48
C GLU A 303 -5.60 29.92 -14.78
N HIS A 304 -6.32 29.46 -13.75
CA HIS A 304 -7.42 30.20 -13.16
C HIS A 304 -7.25 30.40 -11.65
N ARG A 305 -7.42 31.65 -11.20
CA ARG A 305 -7.81 31.94 -9.80
C ARG A 305 -9.14 31.27 -9.46
N LEU A 306 -9.46 31.12 -8.17
CA LEU A 306 -10.65 30.38 -7.73
C LEU A 306 -11.92 30.79 -8.49
N ARG A 307 -12.60 29.81 -9.08
CA ARG A 307 -13.93 29.91 -9.69
C ARG A 307 -14.87 28.94 -8.99
N ASP A 308 -16.14 29.33 -8.88
CA ASP A 308 -17.20 28.47 -8.34
C ASP A 308 -17.66 27.50 -9.44
N SER A 309 -16.99 26.36 -9.57
CA SER A 309 -17.18 25.41 -10.67
C SER A 309 -16.79 23.99 -10.26
N GLN A 310 -17.53 23.00 -10.78
CA GLN A 310 -17.19 21.58 -10.65
C GLN A 310 -16.09 21.12 -11.61
N ALA A 311 -15.83 21.88 -12.69
CA ALA A 311 -14.85 21.53 -13.73
C ALA A 311 -13.44 22.10 -13.45
N GLU A 312 -13.33 23.14 -12.64
CA GLU A 312 -12.05 23.69 -12.21
C GLU A 312 -11.58 22.95 -10.96
N MET A 313 -10.40 22.32 -11.03
CA MET A 313 -9.82 21.52 -9.95
C MET A 313 -8.65 22.26 -9.31
N TYR A 314 -8.54 22.16 -8.00
CA TYR A 314 -7.56 22.86 -7.18
C TYR A 314 -6.81 21.87 -6.29
N GLN A 315 -5.55 22.20 -5.98
CA GLN A 315 -4.67 21.47 -5.06
C GLN A 315 -4.10 22.45 -4.02
N PHE A 316 -3.85 21.97 -2.81
CA PHE A 316 -3.07 22.74 -1.83
C PHE A 316 -1.63 22.91 -2.30
N ARG A 317 -0.97 23.98 -1.83
CA ARG A 317 0.49 24.09 -1.90
C ARG A 317 1.13 23.05 -0.97
N GLU A 318 1.28 21.83 -1.46
CA GLU A 318 2.17 20.83 -0.88
C GLU A 318 3.60 21.14 -1.34
N SER A 319 4.39 21.76 -0.47
CA SER A 319 5.85 21.70 -0.63
C SER A 319 6.25 20.23 -0.54
N LEU A 320 7.04 19.73 -1.50
CA LEU A 320 7.47 18.32 -1.53
C LEU A 320 8.42 17.96 -0.36
N MET A 321 8.68 18.90 0.54
CA MET A 321 9.53 18.81 1.73
C MET A 321 8.89 19.28 3.04
N GLU A 322 7.65 19.80 3.05
CA GLU A 322 6.97 20.26 4.28
C GLU A 322 5.69 19.46 4.56
N ASP A 323 5.57 18.98 5.79
CA ASP A 323 4.46 18.18 6.33
C ASP A 323 3.14 19.01 6.33
N PRO A 324 1.94 18.45 6.04
CA PRO A 324 0.69 19.22 6.04
C PRO A 324 0.27 19.86 7.38
N GLU A 325 1.03 19.64 8.46
CA GLU A 325 0.82 20.24 9.78
C GLU A 325 1.60 21.55 10.02
N GLU A 326 2.59 21.92 9.20
CA GLU A 326 3.15 23.28 9.29
C GLU A 326 2.06 24.30 8.91
N LYS A 327 1.94 25.34 9.74
CA LYS A 327 0.91 26.36 9.57
C LYS A 327 1.18 27.10 8.25
N PRO A 328 0.23 27.12 7.31
CA PRO A 328 0.42 27.84 6.07
C PRO A 328 0.66 29.32 6.38
N ALA A 329 1.60 29.96 5.68
CA ALA A 329 1.98 31.36 5.88
C ALA A 329 0.87 32.38 5.48
N VAL A 330 -0.37 31.92 5.38
CA VAL A 330 -1.59 32.72 5.22
C VAL A 330 -1.75 33.62 6.45
N ASN A 331 -1.63 34.93 6.24
CA ASN A 331 -1.75 35.92 7.30
C ASN A 331 -2.43 37.20 6.77
N GLY A 332 -3.15 37.89 7.65
CA GLY A 332 -3.89 39.11 7.31
C GLY A 332 -5.37 39.04 7.67
N VAL A 333 -6.03 40.19 7.49
CA VAL A 333 -7.43 40.41 7.87
C VAL A 333 -8.28 40.65 6.62
N PHE A 334 -9.29 39.80 6.40
CA PHE A 334 -10.27 39.97 5.33
C PHE A 334 -11.30 41.03 5.73
N VAL A 335 -11.01 42.28 5.33
CA VAL A 335 -11.67 43.50 5.84
C VAL A 335 -13.21 43.47 5.69
N LEU A 336 -13.76 42.85 4.64
CA LEU A 336 -15.22 42.74 4.44
C LEU A 336 -15.93 41.99 5.58
N LEU A 337 -15.25 41.05 6.25
CA LEU A 337 -15.77 40.31 7.40
C LEU A 337 -15.32 40.90 8.75
N SER A 338 -14.47 41.92 8.76
CA SER A 338 -14.05 42.60 9.98
C SER A 338 -15.14 43.52 10.52
N GLU A 339 -15.21 43.67 11.85
CA GLU A 339 -16.09 44.65 12.49
C GLU A 339 -15.45 46.04 12.46
N CYS A 340 -16.26 47.07 12.23
CA CYS A 340 -15.75 48.44 12.26
C CYS A 340 -15.54 48.89 13.70
N TYR A 341 -14.35 49.41 14.01
CA TYR A 341 -13.99 49.94 15.33
C TYR A 341 -14.84 51.15 15.79
N SER A 342 -15.63 51.75 14.90
CA SER A 342 -16.46 52.91 15.24
C SER A 342 -17.76 52.47 15.94
N PRO A 343 -18.05 52.93 17.17
CA PRO A 343 -19.26 52.53 17.90
C PRO A 343 -20.57 52.99 17.23
N THR A 344 -20.49 53.91 16.25
CA THR A 344 -21.62 54.34 15.41
C THR A 344 -21.92 53.39 14.24
N CYS A 345 -21.07 52.39 13.97
CA CYS A 345 -21.22 51.48 12.83
C CYS A 345 -22.19 50.32 13.12
N THR A 346 -23.39 50.62 13.61
CA THR A 346 -24.42 49.61 13.90
C THR A 346 -25.23 49.26 12.64
N ARG A 347 -26.21 48.36 12.74
CA ARG A 347 -27.15 48.08 11.62
C ARG A 347 -28.07 49.28 11.34
N ASP A 348 -28.42 49.99 12.41
CA ASP A 348 -29.51 50.97 12.44
C ASP A 348 -29.01 52.43 12.51
N GLN A 349 -27.68 52.63 12.51
CA GLN A 349 -27.02 53.93 12.48
C GLN A 349 -25.88 53.94 11.45
N LEU A 350 -25.71 55.09 10.78
CA LEU A 350 -24.65 55.31 9.81
C LEU A 350 -23.27 55.40 10.51
N CYS A 351 -22.28 54.66 10.03
CA CYS A 351 -20.91 54.77 10.53
C CYS A 351 -20.36 56.18 10.35
N TYR A 352 -19.72 56.74 11.39
CA TYR A 352 -19.03 58.04 11.33
C TYR A 352 -17.99 58.10 10.20
N SER A 353 -17.12 57.08 10.08
CA SER A 353 -16.05 57.07 9.08
C SER A 353 -16.60 57.04 7.66
N ILE A 354 -16.17 57.99 6.83
CA ILE A 354 -16.57 58.08 5.40
C ILE A 354 -16.00 56.94 4.55
N ALA A 355 -14.88 56.34 4.98
CA ALA A 355 -14.21 55.24 4.30
C ALA A 355 -14.62 53.84 4.82
N CYS A 356 -15.67 53.73 5.65
CA CYS A 356 -16.14 52.44 6.14
C CYS A 356 -16.77 51.62 4.99
N PRO A 357 -16.33 50.37 4.72
CA PRO A 357 -16.90 49.54 3.65
C PRO A 357 -18.41 49.31 3.79
N ARG A 358 -18.91 49.22 5.03
CA ARG A 358 -20.34 49.04 5.35
C ARG A 358 -21.18 50.31 5.12
N ARG A 359 -20.58 51.46 4.79
CA ARG A 359 -21.28 52.75 4.72
C ARG A 359 -22.32 52.80 3.59
N LEU A 360 -21.99 52.27 2.40
CA LEU A 360 -22.91 52.23 1.26
C LEU A 360 -24.13 51.35 1.55
N GLU A 361 -23.90 50.18 2.16
CA GLU A 361 -24.92 49.24 2.63
C GLU A 361 -25.84 49.90 3.69
N GLN A 362 -25.26 50.58 4.69
CA GLN A 362 -26.02 51.33 5.70
C GLN A 362 -26.87 52.44 5.08
N VAL A 363 -26.31 53.25 4.17
CA VAL A 363 -27.03 54.32 3.48
C VAL A 363 -28.22 53.79 2.69
N SER A 364 -28.02 52.71 1.93
CA SER A 364 -29.08 52.07 1.16
C SER A 364 -30.15 51.41 2.04
N ARG A 365 -29.79 50.87 3.21
CA ARG A 365 -30.74 50.26 4.16
C ARG A 365 -31.56 51.30 4.93
N LEU A 366 -30.95 52.44 5.23
CA LEU A 366 -31.57 53.52 6.02
C LEU A 366 -32.33 54.55 5.14
N ASN A 367 -32.44 54.31 3.82
CA ASN A 367 -33.05 55.21 2.83
C ASN A 367 -32.50 56.65 2.88
N LEU A 368 -31.23 56.82 3.24
CA LEU A 368 -30.62 58.15 3.40
C LEU A 368 -30.19 58.71 2.03
N LYS A 369 -30.69 59.90 1.69
CA LYS A 369 -30.30 60.60 0.46
C LYS A 369 -28.83 61.01 0.52
N ILE A 370 -28.04 60.55 -0.44
CA ILE A 370 -26.64 60.97 -0.59
C ILE A 370 -26.61 62.37 -1.23
N ASN A 371 -26.11 63.37 -0.50
CA ASN A 371 -25.79 64.67 -1.12
C ASN A 371 -24.56 64.52 -2.05
N PRO A 372 -24.56 65.13 -3.24
CA PRO A 372 -23.61 64.82 -4.33
C PRO A 372 -22.23 65.49 -4.16
N GLY A 373 -21.65 65.45 -2.96
CA GLY A 373 -20.41 66.16 -2.62
C GLY A 373 -19.09 65.43 -2.94
N LEU A 374 -19.13 64.13 -3.26
CA LEU A 374 -17.94 63.35 -3.64
C LEU A 374 -18.25 62.36 -4.78
N ARG A 375 -18.00 62.79 -6.01
CA ARG A 375 -17.39 61.92 -7.03
C ARG A 375 -15.93 62.35 -7.15
N LYS A 376 -15.02 61.40 -7.38
CA LYS A 376 -13.60 61.68 -7.59
C LYS A 376 -13.25 61.25 -8.99
N ASP A 377 -12.81 62.18 -9.81
CA ASP A 377 -12.51 61.93 -11.21
C ASP A 377 -11.31 60.98 -11.35
N VAL A 378 -11.42 60.04 -12.28
CA VAL A 378 -10.35 59.12 -12.68
C VAL A 378 -10.21 59.23 -14.19
N ALA A 379 -9.48 60.26 -14.63
CA ALA A 379 -9.12 60.45 -16.03
C ALA A 379 -7.66 60.01 -16.25
N THR A 380 -7.41 59.45 -17.43
CA THR A 380 -6.11 59.39 -18.13
C THR A 380 -4.87 59.00 -17.31
N ASN A 381 -4.46 57.75 -17.46
CA ASN A 381 -3.05 57.40 -17.70
C ASN A 381 -3.04 56.28 -18.75
N VAL A 382 -2.67 56.63 -19.98
CA VAL A 382 -2.49 55.68 -21.10
C VAL A 382 -1.07 55.90 -21.61
N ASN A 383 -0.24 54.85 -21.48
CA ASN A 383 1.00 54.53 -22.20
C ASN A 383 1.89 53.62 -21.32
N ASP A 384 1.97 52.34 -21.67
CA ASP A 384 3.21 51.53 -21.70
C ASP A 384 2.90 50.08 -22.15
N ASP A 385 3.50 49.69 -23.27
CA ASP A 385 3.88 48.35 -23.77
C ASP A 385 2.98 47.10 -23.61
N GLU A 386 2.51 46.62 -24.78
CA GLU A 386 2.18 45.25 -25.29
C GLU A 386 1.75 44.07 -24.38
N ALA A 387 2.17 43.99 -23.12
CA ALA A 387 1.89 42.83 -22.25
C ALA A 387 0.40 42.70 -21.84
N ASP A 388 -0.38 43.78 -22.00
CA ASP A 388 -1.78 43.89 -21.56
C ASP A 388 -2.73 44.20 -22.74
N GLN A 389 -2.45 43.64 -23.92
CA GLN A 389 -3.48 43.52 -24.97
C GLN A 389 -4.65 42.71 -24.40
N THR A 390 -5.82 43.34 -24.29
CA THR A 390 -7.04 42.70 -23.78
C THR A 390 -7.38 41.48 -24.64
N ASP A 391 -8.05 40.47 -24.08
CA ASP A 391 -8.37 39.26 -24.85
C ASP A 391 -9.27 39.56 -26.07
N GLU A 392 -10.01 40.67 -26.05
CA GLU A 392 -10.73 41.23 -27.21
C GLU A 392 -9.81 41.57 -28.39
N GLN A 393 -8.58 42.05 -28.15
CA GLN A 393 -7.62 42.39 -29.21
C GLN A 393 -6.98 41.16 -29.87
N LYS A 394 -7.06 39.99 -29.24
CA LYS A 394 -6.48 38.72 -29.74
C LYS A 394 -7.45 37.92 -30.62
N LEU A 395 -8.71 38.35 -30.69
CA LEU A 395 -9.76 37.69 -31.46
C LEU A 395 -9.42 37.64 -32.95
N TRP A 396 -9.73 36.52 -33.62
CA TRP A 396 -9.56 36.34 -35.07
C TRP A 396 -10.20 37.49 -35.85
N ILE A 397 -11.38 37.93 -35.43
CA ILE A 397 -12.15 39.02 -36.08
C ILE A 397 -11.41 40.37 -36.09
N ASN A 398 -10.44 40.57 -35.19
CA ASN A 398 -9.59 41.76 -35.13
C ASN A 398 -8.21 41.55 -35.80
N SER A 399 -7.92 40.33 -36.26
CA SER A 399 -6.68 39.96 -36.97
C SER A 399 -6.80 39.97 -38.50
N VAL A 400 -8.02 40.07 -39.04
CA VAL A 400 -8.33 40.06 -40.48
C VAL A 400 -9.02 41.36 -40.92
N PRO A 401 -8.98 41.72 -42.23
CA PRO A 401 -9.74 42.86 -42.74
C PRO A 401 -11.26 42.69 -42.52
N LYS A 402 -11.97 43.79 -42.28
CA LYS A 402 -13.42 43.76 -41.97
C LYS A 402 -14.25 43.18 -43.10
N GLU A 403 -13.82 43.42 -44.34
CA GLU A 403 -14.40 42.91 -45.56
C GLU A 403 -14.37 41.38 -45.61
N VAL A 404 -13.34 40.76 -45.00
CA VAL A 404 -13.23 39.31 -44.84
C VAL A 404 -14.05 38.84 -43.65
N ALA A 405 -14.00 39.54 -42.51
CA ALA A 405 -14.78 39.21 -41.33
C ALA A 405 -16.29 39.19 -41.60
N ASP A 406 -16.82 40.20 -42.30
CA ASP A 406 -18.25 40.34 -42.61
C ASP A 406 -18.72 39.36 -43.70
N ALA A 407 -17.82 38.89 -44.57
CA ALA A 407 -18.12 37.86 -45.57
C ALA A 407 -18.22 36.43 -45.00
N VAL A 408 -17.72 36.18 -43.78
CA VAL A 408 -17.68 34.85 -43.17
C VAL A 408 -18.92 34.60 -42.29
N GLY A 409 -19.56 33.45 -42.45
CA GLY A 409 -20.73 33.06 -41.65
C GLY A 409 -20.42 32.80 -40.17
N GLU A 410 -21.39 33.05 -39.29
CA GLU A 410 -21.27 32.96 -37.82
C GLU A 410 -20.81 31.59 -37.27
N ARG A 411 -20.95 30.51 -38.04
CA ARG A 411 -20.40 29.19 -37.71
C ARG A 411 -18.89 29.14 -37.96
N GLU A 412 -18.45 29.63 -39.12
CA GLU A 412 -17.04 29.63 -39.52
C GLU A 412 -16.23 30.68 -38.77
N LYS A 413 -16.81 31.85 -38.44
CA LYS A 413 -16.21 32.81 -37.50
C LYS A 413 -15.79 32.13 -36.19
N LYS A 414 -16.68 31.31 -35.61
CA LYS A 414 -16.40 30.56 -34.37
C LYS A 414 -15.38 29.43 -34.56
N ARG A 415 -15.25 28.88 -35.77
CA ARG A 415 -14.19 27.92 -36.10
C ARG A 415 -12.83 28.61 -36.20
N GLN A 416 -12.75 29.71 -36.94
CA GLN A 416 -11.53 30.51 -37.11
C GLN A 416 -11.07 31.14 -35.78
N GLU A 417 -12.00 31.50 -34.89
CA GLU A 417 -11.66 31.97 -33.54
C GLU A 417 -10.92 30.90 -32.72
N VAL A 418 -11.40 29.64 -32.71
CA VAL A 418 -10.73 28.54 -32.01
C VAL A 418 -9.43 28.13 -32.72
N ILE A 419 -9.33 28.27 -34.04
CA ILE A 419 -8.06 28.07 -34.78
C ILE A 419 -7.05 29.17 -34.40
N SER A 420 -7.49 30.43 -34.27
CA SER A 420 -6.65 31.52 -33.77
C SER A 420 -6.20 31.27 -32.34
N GLU A 421 -7.10 30.79 -31.46
CA GLU A 421 -6.76 30.35 -30.10
C GLU A 421 -5.65 29.29 -30.12
N ILE A 422 -5.76 28.23 -30.93
CA ILE A 422 -4.71 27.21 -31.10
C ILE A 422 -3.36 27.87 -31.48
N CYS A 423 -3.36 28.76 -32.47
CA CYS A 423 -2.17 29.42 -32.99
C CYS A 423 -1.50 30.37 -31.99
N TYR A 424 -2.23 31.30 -31.38
CA TYR A 424 -1.61 32.24 -30.43
C TYR A 424 -1.22 31.55 -29.13
N THR A 425 -2.00 30.59 -28.63
CA THR A 425 -1.65 29.86 -27.40
C THR A 425 -0.45 28.91 -27.59
N GLU A 426 -0.16 28.42 -28.81
CA GLU A 426 1.09 27.67 -29.05
C GLU A 426 2.29 28.61 -29.09
N ARG A 427 2.16 29.77 -29.74
CA ARG A 427 3.21 30.80 -29.76
C ARG A 427 3.54 31.28 -28.33
N ASP A 428 2.53 31.47 -27.49
CA ASP A 428 2.74 31.86 -26.09
C ASP A 428 3.27 30.70 -25.23
N PHE A 429 2.90 29.45 -25.51
CA PHE A 429 3.57 28.28 -24.90
C PHE A 429 5.05 28.21 -25.28
N VAL A 430 5.43 28.46 -26.53
CA VAL A 430 6.84 28.52 -26.95
C VAL A 430 7.58 29.64 -26.20
N LYS A 431 7.02 30.86 -26.13
CA LYS A 431 7.60 31.96 -25.31
C LYS A 431 7.81 31.54 -23.85
N ASP A 432 6.90 30.75 -23.28
CA ASP A 432 7.03 30.26 -21.90
C ASP A 432 8.22 29.29 -21.73
N LEU A 433 8.54 28.49 -22.77
CA LEU A 433 9.74 27.65 -22.81
C LEU A 433 11.02 28.47 -23.06
N GLU A 434 10.92 29.57 -23.80
CA GLU A 434 12.03 30.52 -24.00
C GLU A 434 12.35 31.30 -22.72
N TYR A 435 11.34 31.72 -21.96
CA TYR A 435 11.54 32.28 -20.62
C TYR A 435 12.28 31.30 -19.69
N LEU A 436 11.94 30.01 -19.74
CA LEU A 436 12.67 28.96 -19.01
C LEU A 436 14.11 28.78 -19.53
N ARG A 437 14.34 28.84 -20.84
CA ARG A 437 15.67 28.81 -21.44
C ARG A 437 16.53 29.96 -20.92
N ASP A 438 16.05 31.19 -21.03
CA ASP A 438 16.88 32.40 -20.95
C ASP A 438 17.00 32.98 -19.53
N PHE A 439 15.96 32.86 -18.70
CA PHE A 439 15.99 33.38 -17.32
C PHE A 439 16.34 32.33 -16.26
N TRP A 440 16.25 31.04 -16.61
CA TRP A 440 16.53 29.94 -15.68
C TRP A 440 17.68 29.05 -16.15
N ILE A 441 17.53 28.34 -17.27
CA ILE A 441 18.46 27.26 -17.67
C ILE A 441 19.84 27.81 -18.04
N LEU A 442 19.91 28.86 -18.87
CA LEU A 442 21.18 29.47 -19.27
C LEU A 442 21.91 30.14 -18.08
N PRO A 443 21.27 30.97 -17.22
CA PRO A 443 21.90 31.49 -16.00
C PRO A 443 22.41 30.39 -15.05
N LEU A 444 21.64 29.32 -14.84
CA LEU A 444 22.02 28.20 -13.97
C LEU A 444 23.11 27.30 -14.56
N ARG A 445 23.35 27.32 -15.87
CA ARG A 445 24.52 26.70 -16.52
C ARG A 445 25.74 27.63 -16.57
N SER A 446 25.52 28.94 -16.57
CA SER A 446 26.57 29.97 -16.68
C SER A 446 27.66 29.89 -15.60
N LYS A 447 28.80 30.55 -15.83
CA LYS A 447 29.88 30.69 -14.84
C LYS A 447 29.40 31.33 -13.52
N ALA A 448 28.41 32.23 -13.58
CA ALA A 448 27.82 32.93 -12.44
C ALA A 448 26.72 32.15 -11.70
N SER A 449 26.44 30.90 -12.10
CA SER A 449 25.41 30.06 -11.47
C SER A 449 25.66 29.84 -9.97
N PRO A 450 24.62 29.95 -9.11
CA PRO A 450 24.70 29.70 -7.67
C PRO A 450 24.89 28.21 -7.32
N ILE A 451 24.88 27.30 -8.30
CA ILE A 451 25.07 25.86 -8.09
C ILE A 451 26.55 25.48 -8.28
N PRO A 452 27.20 24.79 -7.31
CA PRO A 452 28.58 24.34 -7.40
C PRO A 452 28.85 23.48 -8.65
N LEU A 453 29.98 23.74 -9.31
CA LEU A 453 30.30 23.23 -10.65
C LEU A 453 30.27 21.69 -10.73
N GLN A 454 30.70 20.97 -9.69
CA GLN A 454 30.70 19.51 -9.63
C GLN A 454 29.30 18.87 -9.71
N ARG A 455 28.23 19.62 -9.40
CA ARG A 455 26.84 19.13 -9.40
C ARG A 455 25.87 19.93 -10.28
N ARG A 456 26.33 21.08 -10.81
CA ARG A 456 25.55 22.02 -11.63
C ARG A 456 24.75 21.35 -12.74
N ASP A 457 25.41 20.66 -13.66
CA ASP A 457 24.74 20.10 -14.84
C ASP A 457 23.76 18.98 -14.46
N LYS A 458 24.04 18.22 -13.40
CA LYS A 458 23.11 17.23 -12.84
C LYS A 458 21.86 17.89 -12.28
N VAL A 459 22.01 18.90 -11.40
CA VAL A 459 20.87 19.59 -10.77
C VAL A 459 20.01 20.30 -11.83
N VAL A 460 20.62 21.01 -12.78
CA VAL A 460 19.87 21.66 -13.87
C VAL A 460 19.17 20.63 -14.76
N LYS A 461 19.82 19.53 -15.12
CA LYS A 461 19.19 18.47 -15.93
C LYS A 461 18.06 17.75 -15.17
N ASN A 462 18.18 17.59 -13.86
CA ASN A 462 17.13 17.04 -13.02
C ASN A 462 15.90 17.97 -12.99
N ILE A 463 16.09 19.26 -12.71
CA ILE A 463 14.99 20.24 -12.59
C ILE A 463 14.26 20.45 -13.92
N PHE A 464 14.98 20.66 -15.03
CA PHE A 464 14.41 21.08 -16.31
C PHE A 464 14.26 19.95 -17.35
N SER A 465 14.70 18.73 -17.03
CA SER A 465 14.62 17.53 -17.88
C SER A 465 15.07 17.79 -19.33
N ASN A 466 14.11 17.84 -20.26
CA ASN A 466 14.28 17.93 -21.71
C ASN A 466 13.44 19.09 -22.30
N ILE A 467 13.27 20.18 -21.54
CA ILE A 467 12.67 21.41 -22.08
C ILE A 467 13.50 21.90 -23.27
N VAL A 468 14.82 22.09 -23.07
CA VAL A 468 15.77 22.47 -24.12
C VAL A 468 16.73 21.36 -24.54
N ASP A 469 17.03 20.41 -23.66
CA ASP A 469 17.97 19.30 -23.96
C ASP A 469 17.29 18.24 -24.84
N HIS A 470 18.04 17.63 -25.77
CA HIS A 470 17.50 16.61 -26.66
C HIS A 470 17.11 15.31 -25.91
N PRO A 471 15.94 14.68 -26.17
CA PRO A 471 14.92 15.06 -27.15
C PRO A 471 14.02 16.20 -26.62
N SER A 472 14.07 17.36 -27.29
CA SER A 472 13.64 18.65 -26.73
C SER A 472 12.19 19.01 -27.03
N ILE A 473 11.43 19.38 -26.00
CA ILE A 473 10.07 19.92 -26.15
C ILE A 473 10.08 21.28 -26.87
N HIS A 474 10.99 22.19 -26.49
CA HIS A 474 11.16 23.49 -27.16
C HIS A 474 11.39 23.32 -28.66
N THR A 475 12.21 22.35 -29.08
CA THR A 475 12.52 22.12 -30.50
C THR A 475 11.30 21.66 -31.30
N VAL A 476 10.45 20.78 -30.77
CA VAL A 476 9.25 20.31 -31.49
C VAL A 476 8.13 21.35 -31.46
N SER A 477 7.84 21.98 -30.31
CA SER A 477 6.81 23.02 -30.23
C SER A 477 7.17 24.29 -31.02
N SER A 478 8.44 24.70 -31.09
CA SER A 478 8.85 25.86 -31.91
C SER A 478 8.57 25.63 -33.41
N ARG A 479 8.81 24.40 -33.90
CA ARG A 479 8.51 24.01 -35.29
C ARG A 479 7.00 23.93 -35.53
N PHE A 480 6.26 23.33 -34.60
CA PHE A 480 4.80 23.23 -34.66
C PHE A 480 4.14 24.62 -34.66
N ALA A 481 4.53 25.51 -33.73
CA ALA A 481 4.10 26.91 -33.68
C ALA A 481 4.39 27.67 -34.99
N SER A 482 5.55 27.41 -35.60
CA SER A 482 5.94 27.99 -36.89
C SER A 482 5.08 27.48 -38.04
N SER A 483 4.72 26.19 -38.05
CA SER A 483 3.80 25.61 -39.05
C SER A 483 2.37 26.15 -38.90
N LEU A 484 1.84 26.21 -37.67
CA LEU A 484 0.54 26.82 -37.34
C LEU A 484 0.50 28.30 -37.75
N THR A 485 1.52 29.09 -37.37
CA THR A 485 1.61 30.51 -37.74
C THR A 485 1.73 30.69 -39.25
N GLY A 486 2.53 29.86 -39.91
CA GLY A 486 2.68 29.84 -41.37
C GLY A 486 1.43 29.33 -42.13
N ARG A 487 0.50 28.64 -41.46
CA ARG A 487 -0.85 28.35 -41.97
C ARG A 487 -1.75 29.58 -41.86
N GLN A 488 -1.80 30.19 -40.68
CA GLN A 488 -2.60 31.40 -40.40
C GLN A 488 -2.18 32.62 -41.23
N GLN A 489 -0.91 32.72 -41.64
CA GLN A 489 -0.40 33.82 -42.47
C GLN A 489 -0.60 33.63 -43.98
N LYS A 490 -0.94 32.43 -44.46
CA LYS A 490 -1.13 32.17 -45.90
C LYS A 490 -2.49 32.59 -46.41
N GLU A 491 -3.53 32.30 -45.63
CA GLU A 491 -4.92 32.63 -45.97
C GLU A 491 -5.62 33.14 -44.69
N PRO A 492 -6.42 34.23 -44.75
CA PRO A 492 -7.14 34.75 -43.59
C PRO A 492 -8.15 33.77 -42.97
N ILE A 493 -8.58 32.77 -43.74
CA ILE A 493 -9.54 31.73 -43.36
C ILE A 493 -8.82 30.38 -43.51
N VAL A 494 -8.41 29.77 -42.40
CA VAL A 494 -7.67 28.50 -42.41
C VAL A 494 -8.61 27.34 -42.75
N GLN A 495 -8.44 26.74 -43.93
CA GLN A 495 -9.34 25.68 -44.42
C GLN A 495 -9.20 24.36 -43.63
N ASN A 496 -8.02 23.74 -43.63
CA ASN A 496 -7.67 22.57 -42.82
C ASN A 496 -6.66 22.99 -41.74
N ILE A 497 -6.75 22.41 -40.54
CA ILE A 497 -5.73 22.52 -39.48
C ILE A 497 -5.28 21.15 -38.95
N GLY A 498 -6.13 20.12 -39.07
CA GLY A 498 -5.85 18.74 -38.67
C GLY A 498 -4.64 18.13 -39.37
N ASP A 499 -4.39 18.47 -40.63
CA ASP A 499 -3.20 18.01 -41.37
C ASP A 499 -1.87 18.42 -40.70
N VAL A 500 -1.80 19.65 -40.16
CA VAL A 500 -0.63 20.11 -39.38
C VAL A 500 -0.47 19.30 -38.10
N PHE A 501 -1.57 18.95 -37.42
CA PHE A 501 -1.49 18.06 -36.27
C PHE A 501 -1.12 16.61 -36.64
N LEU A 502 -1.56 16.10 -37.79
CA LEU A 502 -1.16 14.76 -38.29
C LEU A 502 0.36 14.66 -38.52
N GLU A 503 1.00 15.73 -39.00
CA GLU A 503 2.46 15.80 -39.17
C GLU A 503 3.22 15.85 -37.83
N TYR A 504 2.73 16.63 -36.85
CA TYR A 504 3.49 16.97 -35.64
C TYR A 504 3.20 16.10 -34.41
N VAL A 505 1.99 15.58 -34.23
CA VAL A 505 1.64 14.75 -33.06
C VAL A 505 2.52 13.48 -32.93
N PRO A 506 2.88 12.75 -34.01
CA PRO A 506 3.84 11.65 -33.93
C PRO A 506 5.22 12.05 -33.40
N GLN A 507 5.58 13.34 -33.46
CA GLN A 507 6.86 13.88 -33.00
C GLN A 507 6.81 14.33 -31.51
N PHE A 508 5.66 14.22 -30.83
CA PHE A 508 5.47 14.67 -29.45
C PHE A 508 5.92 13.66 -28.37
N GLU A 509 6.70 12.62 -28.72
CA GLU A 509 7.33 11.73 -27.72
C GLU A 509 8.17 12.45 -26.63
N PRO A 510 8.82 13.62 -26.86
CA PRO A 510 9.47 14.39 -25.79
C PRO A 510 8.60 14.68 -24.57
N PHE A 511 7.28 14.76 -24.72
CA PHE A 511 6.35 15.01 -23.61
C PHE A 511 6.23 13.80 -22.66
N ILE A 512 6.43 12.56 -23.14
CA ILE A 512 6.46 11.34 -22.30
C ILE A 512 7.70 11.34 -21.40
N TRP A 513 8.85 11.66 -21.99
CA TRP A 513 10.13 11.76 -21.26
C TRP A 513 10.13 12.88 -20.22
N TYR A 514 9.39 13.96 -20.47
CA TYR A 514 9.19 15.06 -19.52
C TYR A 514 8.22 14.71 -18.39
N GLY A 515 7.04 14.15 -18.70
CA GLY A 515 6.04 13.75 -17.70
C GLY A 515 6.64 12.78 -16.67
N SER A 516 7.39 11.78 -17.14
CA SER A 516 8.13 10.83 -16.29
C SER A 516 9.25 11.44 -15.42
N ARG A 517 9.55 12.74 -15.54
CA ARG A 517 10.56 13.45 -14.72
C ARG A 517 10.02 14.69 -13.99
N GLN A 518 8.84 15.20 -14.36
CA GLN A 518 8.26 16.42 -13.82
C GLN A 518 8.20 16.43 -12.27
N LEU A 519 7.91 15.29 -11.64
CA LEU A 519 7.92 15.16 -10.18
C LEU A 519 9.33 15.21 -9.58
N GLU A 520 10.29 14.48 -10.16
CA GLU A 520 11.69 14.44 -9.70
C GLU A 520 12.36 15.81 -9.88
N GLY A 521 12.03 16.54 -10.95
CA GLY A 521 12.50 17.91 -11.20
C GLY A 521 11.91 18.96 -10.26
N LYS A 522 10.60 18.90 -9.97
CA LYS A 522 9.98 19.74 -8.92
C LYS A 522 10.56 19.45 -7.53
N PHE A 523 10.85 18.18 -7.22
CA PHE A 523 11.50 17.82 -5.96
C PHE A 523 12.94 18.34 -5.86
N GLU A 524 13.76 18.16 -6.91
CA GLU A 524 15.15 18.65 -6.92
C GLU A 524 15.21 20.18 -6.83
N PHE A 525 14.21 20.89 -7.37
CA PHE A 525 14.08 22.34 -7.25
C PHE A 525 13.92 22.79 -5.78
N GLU A 526 12.96 22.22 -5.04
CA GLU A 526 12.77 22.56 -3.62
C GLU A 526 13.91 22.01 -2.73
N ASN A 527 14.53 20.90 -3.12
CA ASN A 527 15.74 20.37 -2.50
C ASN A 527 16.89 21.39 -2.58
N GLU A 528 17.21 21.89 -3.78
CA GLU A 528 18.26 22.90 -3.93
C GLU A 528 17.86 24.25 -3.30
N ARG A 529 16.57 24.64 -3.34
CA ARG A 529 16.07 25.86 -2.66
C ARG A 529 16.25 25.81 -1.14
N SER A 530 16.02 24.65 -0.52
CA SER A 530 16.15 24.47 0.93
C SER A 530 17.59 24.25 1.40
N VAL A 531 18.44 23.59 0.59
CA VAL A 531 19.84 23.26 0.93
C VAL A 531 20.84 24.36 0.54
N ASN A 532 20.58 25.14 -0.52
CA ASN A 532 21.49 26.15 -1.03
C ASN A 532 20.89 27.58 -0.96
N PRO A 533 21.26 28.39 0.05
CA PRO A 533 20.76 29.76 0.20
C PRO A 533 21.08 30.70 -0.98
N PHE A 534 22.13 30.43 -1.77
CA PHE A 534 22.44 31.22 -2.97
C PHE A 534 21.47 30.90 -4.12
N PHE A 535 21.10 29.63 -4.27
CA PHE A 535 20.03 29.23 -5.19
C PHE A 535 18.69 29.78 -4.71
N GLY A 536 18.39 29.69 -3.41
CA GLY A 536 17.21 30.29 -2.80
C GLY A 536 17.05 31.79 -3.13
N LYS A 537 18.11 32.59 -3.02
CA LYS A 537 18.12 34.01 -3.45
C LYS A 537 17.88 34.18 -4.94
N PHE A 538 18.56 33.40 -5.79
CA PHE A 538 18.38 33.44 -7.24
C PHE A 538 16.92 33.17 -7.65
N VAL A 539 16.28 32.15 -7.07
CA VAL A 539 14.85 31.86 -7.28
C VAL A 539 14.00 33.08 -6.92
N ASP A 540 14.23 33.63 -5.72
CA ASP A 540 13.54 34.80 -5.20
C ASP A 540 13.73 36.07 -6.08
N GLU A 541 14.89 36.23 -6.71
CA GLU A 541 15.17 37.33 -7.64
C GLU A 541 14.47 37.15 -8.99
N ILE A 542 14.49 35.94 -9.58
CA ILE A 542 13.86 35.68 -10.88
C ILE A 542 12.32 35.68 -10.77
N GLU A 543 11.73 35.12 -9.70
CA GLU A 543 10.27 35.09 -9.51
C GLU A 543 9.67 36.50 -9.33
N ARG A 544 10.46 37.49 -8.88
CA ARG A 544 10.05 38.90 -8.73
C ARG A 544 10.11 39.74 -10.02
N ARG A 545 10.71 39.25 -11.11
CA ARG A 545 10.82 39.97 -12.40
C ARG A 545 9.46 40.15 -13.08
N LYS A 546 9.30 41.17 -13.93
CA LYS A 546 8.05 41.37 -14.71
C LYS A 546 7.81 40.16 -15.63
N GLU A 547 8.89 39.67 -16.21
CA GLU A 547 9.00 38.54 -17.13
C GLU A 547 8.42 37.24 -16.55
N SER A 548 8.43 37.05 -15.22
CA SER A 548 7.80 35.89 -14.57
C SER A 548 6.27 35.89 -14.70
N ARG A 549 5.67 37.05 -15.00
CA ARG A 549 4.22 37.32 -14.92
C ARG A 549 3.61 36.89 -13.57
N LYS A 550 4.42 36.97 -12.50
CA LYS A 550 4.09 36.57 -11.11
C LYS A 550 3.82 35.07 -10.89
N LEU A 551 4.17 34.22 -11.86
CA LEU A 551 4.07 32.76 -11.77
C LEU A 551 5.38 32.15 -11.25
N GLU A 552 5.29 31.26 -10.25
CA GLU A 552 6.44 30.52 -9.70
C GLU A 552 6.99 29.48 -10.68
N LEU A 553 8.25 29.05 -10.53
CA LEU A 553 8.86 28.07 -11.44
C LEU A 553 8.04 26.78 -11.53
N ASN A 554 7.49 26.29 -10.42
CA ASN A 554 6.64 25.09 -10.40
C ASN A 554 5.42 25.19 -11.33
N GLY A 555 4.88 26.40 -11.54
CA GLY A 555 3.81 26.66 -12.51
C GLY A 555 4.30 26.51 -13.94
N TYR A 556 5.45 27.10 -14.27
CA TYR A 556 6.08 26.94 -15.59
C TYR A 556 6.47 25.48 -15.88
N LEU A 557 7.02 24.76 -14.91
CA LEU A 557 7.32 23.33 -15.03
C LEU A 557 6.07 22.45 -15.24
N THR A 558 4.87 22.98 -14.95
CA THR A 558 3.58 22.29 -15.17
C THR A 558 3.05 22.48 -16.61
N LYS A 559 3.42 23.56 -17.30
CA LYS A 559 2.89 23.92 -18.63
C LYS A 559 3.03 22.85 -19.73
N PRO A 560 4.12 22.07 -19.85
CA PRO A 560 4.21 21.10 -20.95
C PRO A 560 3.19 19.96 -20.87
N THR A 561 2.88 19.45 -19.66
CA THR A 561 1.86 18.40 -19.51
C THR A 561 0.45 18.96 -19.66
N THR A 562 0.18 20.17 -19.18
CA THR A 562 -1.15 20.79 -19.33
C THR A 562 -1.42 21.26 -20.76
N ARG A 563 -0.40 21.73 -21.50
CA ARG A 563 -0.54 22.10 -22.92
C ARG A 563 -0.93 20.90 -23.79
N LEU A 564 -0.27 19.75 -23.60
CA LEU A 564 -0.63 18.52 -24.31
C LEU A 564 -2.10 18.12 -24.07
N ALA A 565 -2.58 18.29 -22.83
CA ALA A 565 -3.96 18.04 -22.43
C ALA A 565 -4.98 19.11 -22.91
N ARG A 566 -4.53 20.24 -23.44
CA ARG A 566 -5.42 21.27 -24.02
C ARG A 566 -5.81 20.98 -25.47
N TYR A 567 -4.96 20.30 -26.24
CA TYR A 567 -5.23 20.04 -27.65
C TYR A 567 -6.56 19.31 -27.93
N PRO A 568 -6.97 18.26 -27.18
CA PRO A 568 -8.25 17.59 -27.45
C PRO A 568 -9.45 18.54 -27.34
N LEU A 569 -9.47 19.40 -26.32
CA LEU A 569 -10.56 20.35 -26.06
C LEU A 569 -10.65 21.42 -27.16
N LEU A 570 -9.50 21.92 -27.64
CA LEU A 570 -9.44 22.90 -28.72
C LEU A 570 -9.90 22.26 -30.05
N LEU A 571 -9.40 21.06 -30.36
CA LEU A 571 -9.72 20.33 -31.58
C LEU A 571 -11.19 19.87 -31.62
N GLU A 572 -11.77 19.43 -30.50
CA GLU A 572 -13.21 19.15 -30.37
C GLU A 572 -14.05 20.41 -30.65
N ASN A 573 -13.62 21.58 -30.17
CA ASN A 573 -14.30 22.85 -30.46
C ASN A 573 -14.16 23.27 -31.93
N VAL A 574 -13.02 23.03 -32.60
CA VAL A 574 -12.92 23.21 -34.07
C VAL A 574 -13.89 22.25 -34.77
N LEU A 575 -13.79 20.94 -34.51
CA LEU A 575 -14.58 19.88 -35.15
C LEU A 575 -16.10 20.08 -35.04
N LYS A 576 -16.55 20.64 -33.91
CA LYS A 576 -17.94 21.05 -33.64
C LYS A 576 -18.44 22.13 -34.59
N TYR A 577 -17.58 23.07 -34.99
CA TYR A 577 -17.95 24.15 -35.93
C TYR A 577 -17.58 23.82 -37.38
N THR A 578 -16.62 22.92 -37.66
CA THR A 578 -16.32 22.39 -39.00
C THR A 578 -17.58 21.91 -39.73
N GLU A 579 -17.69 22.21 -41.03
CA GLU A 579 -18.78 21.74 -41.91
C GLU A 579 -18.51 20.34 -42.48
N ASP A 580 -19.56 19.64 -42.89
CA ASP A 580 -19.49 18.19 -43.16
C ASP A 580 -18.72 17.81 -44.45
N GLY A 581 -18.39 18.80 -45.30
CA GLY A 581 -17.55 18.64 -46.50
C GLY A 581 -16.09 19.14 -46.33
N ASN A 582 -15.68 19.57 -45.15
CA ASN A 582 -14.33 20.10 -44.90
C ASN A 582 -13.38 18.97 -44.39
N PRO A 583 -12.12 18.88 -44.86
CA PRO A 583 -11.16 17.84 -44.46
C PRO A 583 -10.95 17.65 -42.95
N ASP A 584 -11.08 18.71 -42.14
CA ASP A 584 -10.97 18.64 -40.68
C ASP A 584 -12.00 17.67 -40.06
N LYS A 585 -13.09 17.32 -40.75
CA LYS A 585 -14.05 16.29 -40.31
C LYS A 585 -13.46 14.90 -40.25
N GLU A 586 -12.53 14.57 -41.15
CA GLU A 586 -11.83 13.29 -41.09
C GLU A 586 -10.53 13.41 -40.30
N ASP A 587 -9.78 14.49 -40.48
CA ASP A 587 -8.42 14.60 -39.94
C ASP A 587 -8.42 14.86 -38.43
N ILE A 588 -9.32 15.68 -37.90
CA ILE A 588 -9.35 15.94 -36.46
C ILE A 588 -9.68 14.67 -35.64
N PRO A 589 -10.65 13.81 -36.00
CA PRO A 589 -10.84 12.52 -35.30
C PRO A 589 -9.61 11.60 -35.30
N LYS A 590 -8.84 11.57 -36.40
CA LYS A 590 -7.56 10.83 -36.47
C LYS A 590 -6.54 11.43 -35.48
N VAL A 591 -6.40 12.75 -35.46
CA VAL A 591 -5.54 13.49 -34.51
C VAL A 591 -5.94 13.25 -33.06
N LEU A 592 -7.23 13.39 -32.73
CA LEU A 592 -7.76 13.20 -31.38
C LEU A 592 -7.42 11.81 -30.85
N THR A 593 -7.47 10.78 -31.71
CA THR A 593 -7.12 9.41 -31.34
C THR A 593 -5.63 9.30 -30.95
N MET A 594 -4.73 9.90 -31.75
CA MET A 594 -3.29 9.91 -31.46
C MET A 594 -2.92 10.73 -30.22
N ILE A 595 -3.56 11.87 -29.99
CA ILE A 595 -3.29 12.70 -28.79
C ILE A 595 -3.77 11.99 -27.52
N ARG A 596 -4.92 11.28 -27.55
CA ARG A 596 -5.39 10.51 -26.40
C ARG A 596 -4.52 9.29 -26.07
N ASP A 597 -4.01 8.56 -27.08
CA ASP A 597 -2.99 7.52 -26.85
C ASP A 597 -1.74 8.11 -26.19
N LEU A 598 -1.24 9.22 -26.74
CA LEU A 598 -0.06 9.91 -26.20
C LEU A 598 -0.28 10.39 -24.76
N LEU A 599 -1.45 10.95 -24.43
CA LEU A 599 -1.82 11.30 -23.05
C LEU A 599 -1.88 10.07 -22.14
N GLY A 600 -2.41 8.95 -22.62
CA GLY A 600 -2.38 7.65 -21.93
C GLY A 600 -0.96 7.17 -21.64
N ARG A 601 -0.06 7.25 -22.62
CA ARG A 601 1.38 6.92 -22.50
C ARG A 601 2.10 7.85 -21.51
N VAL A 602 1.85 9.16 -21.57
CA VAL A 602 2.37 10.16 -20.61
C VAL A 602 1.92 9.83 -19.19
N ASN A 603 0.61 9.60 -18.98
CA ASN A 603 0.05 9.30 -17.67
C ASN A 603 0.61 7.98 -17.09
N ALA A 604 0.73 6.93 -17.91
CA ALA A 604 1.28 5.65 -17.50
C ALA A 604 2.76 5.74 -17.07
N GLU A 605 3.62 6.40 -17.85
CA GLU A 605 5.05 6.54 -17.48
C GLU A 605 5.26 7.54 -16.34
N SER A 606 4.42 8.57 -16.22
CA SER A 606 4.45 9.49 -15.07
C SER A 606 4.07 8.76 -13.78
N GLY A 607 3.02 7.95 -13.79
CA GLY A 607 2.62 7.13 -12.63
C GLY A 607 3.67 6.10 -12.22
N LYS A 608 4.29 5.39 -13.20
CA LYS A 608 5.42 4.49 -12.94
C LYS A 608 6.62 5.22 -12.33
N ALA A 609 6.95 6.41 -12.83
CA ALA A 609 8.06 7.22 -12.34
C ALA A 609 7.81 7.75 -10.93
N GLU A 610 6.62 8.28 -10.64
CA GLU A 610 6.18 8.67 -9.30
C GLU A 610 6.32 7.50 -8.31
N ASN A 611 5.82 6.32 -8.68
CA ASN A 611 5.93 5.13 -7.85
C ASN A 611 7.40 4.77 -7.55
N ARG A 612 8.27 4.69 -8.57
CA ARG A 612 9.72 4.45 -8.37
C ARG A 612 10.38 5.51 -7.48
N PHE A 613 10.03 6.79 -7.66
CA PHE A 613 10.56 7.90 -6.87
C PHE A 613 10.13 7.80 -5.39
N ASN A 614 8.84 7.58 -5.14
CA ASN A 614 8.28 7.42 -3.80
C ASN A 614 8.87 6.21 -3.06
N LEU A 615 9.05 5.08 -3.76
CA LEU A 615 9.67 3.86 -3.22
C LEU A 615 11.16 4.08 -2.88
N ARG A 616 11.92 4.78 -3.74
CA ARG A 616 13.32 5.15 -3.49
C ARG A 616 13.45 6.06 -2.26
N ARG A 617 12.68 7.15 -2.21
CA ARG A 617 12.66 8.09 -1.07
C ARG A 617 12.29 7.37 0.23
N LEU A 618 11.32 6.47 0.20
CA LEU A 618 10.95 5.66 1.36
C LEU A 618 12.08 4.71 1.79
N HIS A 619 12.77 4.04 0.86
CA HIS A 619 13.95 3.22 1.18
C HIS A 619 15.06 4.03 1.85
N GLU A 620 15.35 5.23 1.34
CA GLU A 620 16.37 6.13 1.89
C GLU A 620 16.00 6.69 3.27
N GLN A 621 14.72 6.99 3.52
CA GLN A 621 14.23 7.55 4.78
C GLN A 621 13.91 6.50 5.86
N LEU A 622 13.56 5.25 5.50
CA LEU A 622 13.08 4.24 6.43
C LEU A 622 14.17 3.78 7.41
N ARG A 623 13.86 3.83 8.71
CA ARG A 623 14.71 3.33 9.79
C ARG A 623 14.01 2.20 10.54
N PHE A 624 14.73 1.11 10.74
CA PHE A 624 14.30 -0.03 11.54
C PHE A 624 14.86 0.06 12.95
N ARG A 625 14.26 -0.68 13.89
CA ARG A 625 14.86 -0.92 15.20
C ARG A 625 16.05 -1.88 15.06
N PRO A 626 17.02 -1.86 16.00
CA PRO A 626 18.06 -2.89 16.08
C PRO A 626 17.43 -4.29 16.02
N ASN A 627 18.01 -5.17 15.21
CA ASN A 627 17.57 -6.55 14.96
C ASN A 627 16.16 -6.72 14.32
N GLU A 628 15.41 -5.65 14.03
CA GLU A 628 14.13 -5.70 13.27
C GLU A 628 14.29 -5.30 11.78
N ARG A 629 15.52 -5.12 11.26
CA ARG A 629 15.76 -4.72 9.86
C ARG A 629 15.32 -5.83 8.89
N VAL A 630 14.42 -5.49 7.99
CA VAL A 630 14.02 -6.31 6.82
C VAL A 630 14.36 -5.52 5.56
N ASP A 631 14.99 -6.18 4.58
CA ASP A 631 15.08 -5.59 3.25
C ASP A 631 13.76 -5.81 2.50
N LEU A 632 13.02 -4.71 2.32
CA LEU A 632 11.77 -4.68 1.56
C LEU A 632 12.01 -4.55 0.05
N ARG A 633 13.26 -4.48 -0.41
CA ARG A 633 13.64 -4.48 -1.83
C ARG A 633 12.92 -3.41 -2.67
N LEU A 634 12.52 -2.29 -2.05
CA LEU A 634 11.67 -1.25 -2.66
C LEU A 634 12.26 -0.61 -3.93
N ALA A 635 13.56 -0.78 -4.16
CA ALA A 635 14.27 -0.30 -5.35
C ALA A 635 14.36 -1.33 -6.51
N GLU A 636 13.80 -2.54 -6.36
CA GLU A 636 13.68 -3.50 -7.47
C GLU A 636 12.67 -3.02 -8.52
N ASP A 637 12.96 -3.30 -9.79
CA ASP A 637 12.01 -3.05 -10.89
C ASP A 637 10.72 -3.88 -10.71
N GLY A 638 9.58 -3.24 -11.01
CA GLY A 638 8.26 -3.85 -10.86
C GLY A 638 7.63 -3.76 -9.46
N ARG A 639 8.33 -3.20 -8.46
CA ARG A 639 7.74 -2.90 -7.14
C ARG A 639 6.69 -1.79 -7.24
N GLU A 640 5.62 -1.90 -6.46
CA GLU A 640 4.47 -0.99 -6.50
C GLU A 640 4.00 -0.62 -5.08
N LEU A 641 3.80 0.67 -4.82
CA LEU A 641 3.03 1.17 -3.67
C LEU A 641 1.54 1.16 -4.03
N VAL A 642 0.89 0.02 -3.80
CA VAL A 642 -0.53 -0.21 -4.10
C VAL A 642 -1.45 0.74 -3.31
N PHE A 643 -1.17 0.98 -2.03
CA PHE A 643 -1.95 1.94 -1.23
C PHE A 643 -1.20 2.54 -0.03
N LYS A 644 -1.60 3.74 0.38
CA LYS A 644 -1.08 4.45 1.57
C LYS A 644 -2.25 5.03 2.36
N SER A 645 -2.26 4.88 3.68
CA SER A 645 -3.20 5.58 4.56
C SER A 645 -2.62 5.80 5.95
N GLN A 646 -3.19 6.73 6.70
CA GLN A 646 -2.99 6.85 8.14
C GLN A 646 -4.04 6.02 8.89
N PHE A 647 -3.65 5.54 10.07
CA PHE A 647 -4.46 4.75 11.00
C PHE A 647 -4.27 5.24 12.43
N LYS A 648 -5.32 5.09 13.24
CA LYS A 648 -5.30 5.36 14.68
C LYS A 648 -5.01 4.08 15.48
N LYS A 649 -4.52 4.21 16.72
CA LYS A 649 -4.36 3.06 17.65
C LYS A 649 -5.65 2.74 18.42
N SER A 650 -6.52 3.72 18.59
CA SER A 650 -7.86 3.60 19.18
C SER A 650 -8.86 4.41 18.33
N PRO A 651 -10.19 4.28 18.53
CA PRO A 651 -11.18 5.13 17.85
C PRO A 651 -10.99 6.63 18.15
N THR A 652 -10.56 6.96 19.37
CA THR A 652 -10.41 8.34 19.87
C THR A 652 -9.03 8.96 19.57
N ASP A 653 -8.00 8.14 19.39
CA ASP A 653 -6.62 8.60 19.12
C ASP A 653 -6.50 9.46 17.85
N PRO A 654 -5.46 10.32 17.77
CA PRO A 654 -4.98 10.85 16.49
C PRO A 654 -4.40 9.74 15.59
N ALA A 655 -4.27 10.02 14.30
CA ALA A 655 -3.81 9.06 13.30
C ALA A 655 -2.26 9.02 13.21
N GLU A 656 -1.62 8.40 14.21
CA GLU A 656 -0.14 8.36 14.35
C GLU A 656 0.59 7.33 13.46
N ILE A 657 -0.11 6.34 12.91
CA ILE A 657 0.52 5.22 12.20
C ILE A 657 0.21 5.32 10.72
N THR A 658 1.24 5.49 9.88
CA THR A 658 1.07 5.39 8.43
C THR A 658 1.32 3.95 8.00
N ALA A 659 0.40 3.39 7.22
CA ALA A 659 0.54 2.10 6.59
C ALA A 659 0.79 2.27 5.10
N PHE A 660 1.77 1.53 4.60
CA PHE A 660 2.09 1.35 3.18
C PHE A 660 1.78 -0.10 2.80
N LEU A 661 0.93 -0.29 1.79
CA LEU A 661 0.66 -1.57 1.15
C LEU A 661 1.45 -1.62 -0.15
N PHE A 662 2.39 -2.55 -0.24
CA PHE A 662 3.12 -2.84 -1.46
C PHE A 662 2.49 -4.04 -2.21
N ASP A 663 3.01 -4.32 -3.41
CA ASP A 663 2.74 -5.54 -4.19
C ASP A 663 2.93 -6.85 -3.40
N HIS A 664 3.79 -6.83 -2.36
CA HIS A 664 4.27 -8.02 -1.66
C HIS A 664 4.23 -7.96 -0.12
N ALA A 665 4.01 -6.78 0.49
CA ALA A 665 4.09 -6.62 1.94
C ALA A 665 3.28 -5.42 2.47
N VAL A 666 2.91 -5.46 3.75
CA VAL A 666 2.44 -4.29 4.52
C VAL A 666 3.55 -3.80 5.44
N LEU A 667 3.89 -2.52 5.31
CA LEU A 667 4.80 -1.79 6.21
C LEU A 667 3.98 -0.81 7.05
N LEU A 668 4.10 -0.93 8.38
CA LEU A 668 3.54 0.01 9.34
C LEU A 668 4.67 0.89 9.89
N VAL A 669 4.52 2.22 9.81
CA VAL A 669 5.51 3.19 10.32
C VAL A 669 4.88 4.20 11.27
N ARG A 670 5.71 4.82 12.10
CA ARG A 670 5.43 6.14 12.66
C ARG A 670 6.41 7.14 12.03
N VAL A 671 5.90 8.27 11.56
CA VAL A 671 6.75 9.41 11.22
C VAL A 671 7.10 10.13 12.53
N LYS A 672 8.36 10.49 12.73
CA LYS A 672 8.78 11.36 13.84
C LYS A 672 9.60 12.51 13.28
N GLN A 673 9.15 13.74 13.49
CA GLN A 673 9.98 14.92 13.20
C GLN A 673 11.17 15.01 14.17
N ASN A 674 12.33 15.38 13.65
CA ASN A 674 13.59 15.49 14.36
C ASN A 674 14.33 16.76 13.91
N GLY A 675 13.96 17.90 14.51
CA GLY A 675 14.31 19.21 13.95
C GLY A 675 13.57 19.43 12.64
N LYS A 676 14.29 19.85 11.58
CA LYS A 676 13.73 20.02 10.23
C LYS A 676 13.53 18.71 9.44
N ASN A 677 14.00 17.57 9.95
CA ASN A 677 14.00 16.32 9.18
C ASN A 677 12.93 15.35 9.70
N GLU A 678 12.10 14.83 8.80
CA GLU A 678 11.26 13.66 9.09
C GLU A 678 12.09 12.38 9.18
N GLU A 679 11.90 11.61 10.25
CA GLU A 679 12.47 10.28 10.40
C GLU A 679 11.35 9.22 10.37
N ILE A 680 11.27 8.46 9.27
CA ILE A 680 10.26 7.42 9.09
C ILE A 680 10.73 6.15 9.79
N LYS A 681 10.10 5.76 10.90
CA LYS A 681 10.49 4.57 11.67
C LYS A 681 9.50 3.43 11.51
N ALA A 682 9.98 2.24 11.16
CA ALA A 682 9.19 1.02 11.21
C ALA A 682 8.60 0.83 12.62
N TYR A 683 7.27 0.69 12.71
CA TYR A 683 6.57 0.54 13.98
C TYR A 683 6.67 -0.88 14.52
N ARG A 684 6.70 -1.86 13.61
CA ARG A 684 6.90 -3.29 13.80
C ARG A 684 7.63 -3.85 12.57
N ARG A 685 8.13 -5.09 12.64
CA ARG A 685 8.57 -5.85 11.45
C ARG A 685 7.47 -5.82 10.37
N PRO A 686 7.79 -5.55 9.09
CA PRO A 686 6.84 -5.61 8.00
C PRO A 686 6.24 -7.01 7.85
N ILE A 687 5.02 -7.08 7.33
CA ILE A 687 4.27 -8.32 7.14
C ILE A 687 4.26 -8.68 5.65
N PRO A 688 4.92 -9.75 5.20
CA PRO A 688 4.76 -10.27 3.83
C PRO A 688 3.30 -10.63 3.58
N LEU A 689 2.75 -10.30 2.42
CA LEU A 689 1.30 -10.43 2.17
C LEU A 689 0.80 -11.88 2.21
N GLU A 690 1.64 -12.87 1.88
CA GLU A 690 1.29 -14.29 2.03
C GLU A 690 1.24 -14.74 3.51
N LEU A 691 1.90 -14.01 4.42
CA LEU A 691 1.87 -14.22 5.88
C LEU A 691 0.91 -13.24 6.61
N LEU A 692 0.15 -12.42 5.88
CA LEU A 692 -0.84 -11.52 6.45
C LEU A 692 -2.21 -12.20 6.55
N ALA A 693 -2.75 -12.29 7.76
CA ALA A 693 -4.16 -12.51 8.00
C ALA A 693 -4.81 -11.20 8.51
N ILE A 694 -6.02 -10.92 8.05
CA ILE A 694 -6.87 -9.85 8.60
C ILE A 694 -8.13 -10.49 9.19
N ARG A 695 -8.44 -10.19 10.45
CA ARG A 695 -9.57 -10.78 11.17
C ARG A 695 -10.93 -10.40 10.60
N GLU A 696 -11.07 -9.15 10.16
CA GLU A 696 -12.33 -8.55 9.72
C GLU A 696 -12.55 -8.63 8.20
N MET A 697 -11.75 -9.43 7.48
CA MET A 697 -11.86 -9.55 6.01
C MET A 697 -13.25 -10.08 5.59
N ASP A 698 -13.71 -11.14 6.26
CA ASP A 698 -15.00 -11.80 5.98
C ASP A 698 -16.23 -10.88 6.23
N GLU A 699 -16.08 -9.80 7.00
CA GLU A 699 -17.15 -8.80 7.22
C GLU A 699 -17.41 -7.92 6.00
N VAL A 700 -16.41 -7.77 5.12
CA VAL A 700 -16.39 -6.78 4.04
C VAL A 700 -16.27 -7.42 2.66
N ILE A 701 -15.61 -8.58 2.56
CA ILE A 701 -15.50 -9.39 1.35
C ILE A 701 -16.04 -10.79 1.66
N PRO A 702 -17.38 -11.02 1.58
CA PRO A 702 -17.95 -12.34 1.79
C PRO A 702 -17.46 -13.30 0.69
N GLY A 703 -16.74 -14.35 1.09
CA GLY A 703 -16.07 -15.26 0.16
C GLY A 703 -17.01 -15.92 -0.85
N GLN A 704 -16.78 -15.69 -2.15
CA GLN A 704 -17.46 -16.38 -3.25
C GLN A 704 -16.91 -17.81 -3.42
N GLY A 705 -17.30 -18.71 -2.52
CA GLY A 705 -16.96 -20.13 -2.62
C GLY A 705 -17.28 -20.88 -1.34
N ILE A 706 -18.01 -22.00 -1.46
CA ILE A 706 -18.37 -23.00 -0.43
C ILE A 706 -18.19 -22.53 1.02
N LYS A 707 -19.32 -22.23 1.70
CA LYS A 707 -19.36 -21.93 3.15
C LYS A 707 -18.55 -22.97 3.94
N ARG A 708 -17.31 -22.62 4.31
CA ARG A 708 -16.52 -23.41 5.25
C ARG A 708 -17.21 -23.29 6.60
N SER A 709 -17.71 -24.40 7.13
CA SER A 709 -18.28 -24.45 8.49
C SER A 709 -17.19 -24.20 9.52
N SER A 710 -16.92 -22.93 9.81
CA SER A 710 -15.96 -22.47 10.81
C SER A 710 -16.50 -22.72 12.22
N SER A 711 -16.56 -23.99 12.62
CA SER A 711 -16.95 -24.40 13.97
C SER A 711 -16.03 -23.76 15.01
N SER A 712 -16.59 -22.87 15.81
CA SER A 712 -15.86 -22.05 16.78
C SER A 712 -15.31 -22.88 17.94
N LEU A 713 -14.09 -23.39 17.79
CA LEU A 713 -13.32 -24.04 18.84
C LEU A 713 -12.01 -23.28 19.11
N ILE A 714 -12.17 -22.06 19.64
CA ILE A 714 -11.15 -21.46 20.52
C ILE A 714 -11.46 -21.96 21.94
N PRO A 715 -10.50 -22.54 22.68
CA PRO A 715 -10.72 -22.92 24.08
C PRO A 715 -11.21 -21.73 24.91
N SER A 716 -12.27 -21.93 25.69
CA SER A 716 -13.05 -20.83 26.28
C SER A 716 -12.30 -20.11 27.41
N ILE A 717 -11.68 -18.98 27.09
CA ILE A 717 -11.61 -17.86 28.03
C ILE A 717 -12.94 -17.12 27.92
N ARG A 718 -13.74 -17.13 28.99
CA ARG A 718 -15.05 -16.47 29.03
C ARG A 718 -14.91 -14.94 28.98
N ALA A 719 -15.09 -14.37 27.79
CA ALA A 719 -15.41 -12.96 27.61
C ALA A 719 -16.87 -12.84 27.15
N ASN A 720 -17.79 -12.58 28.09
CA ASN A 720 -19.15 -12.19 27.72
C ASN A 720 -19.12 -10.81 27.07
N ASN A 721 -19.54 -10.72 25.81
CA ASN A 721 -20.52 -9.76 25.29
C ASN A 721 -20.58 -9.82 23.77
N ALA A 722 -21.51 -10.62 23.23
CA ALA A 722 -21.89 -10.57 21.82
C ALA A 722 -22.90 -9.42 21.60
N ASP A 723 -22.50 -8.20 21.96
CA ASP A 723 -23.28 -6.98 21.80
C ASP A 723 -22.37 -5.89 21.21
N ALA A 724 -22.40 -5.75 19.88
CA ALA A 724 -21.56 -4.82 19.14
C ALA A 724 -22.05 -3.37 19.36
N LYS A 725 -21.55 -2.73 20.43
CA LYS A 725 -21.83 -1.33 20.73
C LYS A 725 -21.51 -0.45 19.52
N LYS A 726 -22.54 0.21 18.99
CA LYS A 726 -22.42 1.24 17.94
C LYS A 726 -21.62 2.43 18.48
N GLY A 727 -20.29 2.39 18.37
CA GLY A 727 -19.41 3.46 18.84
C GLY A 727 -17.90 3.26 18.63
N GLU A 728 -17.40 2.02 18.57
CA GLU A 728 -15.95 1.73 18.65
C GLU A 728 -15.17 1.83 17.31
N GLY A 729 -15.56 2.77 16.43
CA GLY A 729 -14.83 3.08 15.21
C GLY A 729 -14.82 1.95 14.16
N TRP A 730 -13.71 1.83 13.43
CA TRP A 730 -13.57 0.97 12.24
C TRP A 730 -12.30 0.10 12.31
N PRO A 731 -12.32 -1.00 13.08
CA PRO A 731 -11.12 -1.82 13.36
C PRO A 731 -10.63 -2.64 12.16
N ILE A 732 -9.32 -2.77 12.04
CA ILE A 732 -8.59 -3.70 11.18
C ILE A 732 -7.50 -4.35 12.02
N THR A 733 -7.58 -5.65 12.23
CA THR A 733 -6.63 -6.43 13.02
C THR A 733 -5.64 -7.13 12.09
N PHE A 734 -4.45 -6.55 11.99
CA PHE A 734 -3.32 -7.10 11.26
C PHE A 734 -2.68 -8.23 12.06
N ARG A 735 -2.64 -9.44 11.50
CA ARG A 735 -2.00 -10.61 12.10
C ARG A 735 -0.90 -11.13 11.19
N HIS A 736 0.34 -11.02 11.65
CA HIS A 736 1.50 -11.65 11.02
C HIS A 736 1.57 -13.11 11.48
N LEU A 737 1.61 -14.04 10.53
CA LEU A 737 1.83 -15.47 10.78
C LEU A 737 3.34 -15.79 10.89
N GLY A 738 3.68 -16.93 11.50
CA GLY A 738 5.06 -17.42 11.63
C GLY A 738 5.76 -17.01 12.94
N LYS A 739 7.05 -17.34 13.06
CA LYS A 739 7.88 -17.15 14.27
C LYS A 739 8.09 -15.69 14.66
N ALA A 740 7.98 -14.78 13.70
CA ALA A 740 8.01 -13.33 13.91
C ALA A 740 6.60 -12.70 13.99
N GLY A 741 5.59 -13.53 14.23
CA GLY A 741 4.19 -13.15 14.27
C GLY A 741 3.84 -12.16 15.38
N TYR A 742 2.83 -11.34 15.10
CA TYR A 742 2.20 -10.44 16.06
C TYR A 742 0.77 -10.15 15.60
N GLU A 743 -0.08 -9.74 16.53
CA GLU A 743 -1.45 -9.27 16.26
C GLU A 743 -1.56 -7.79 16.68
N LEU A 744 -2.15 -6.96 15.83
CA LEU A 744 -2.27 -5.50 16.04
C LEU A 744 -3.56 -4.97 15.41
N THR A 745 -4.52 -4.57 16.25
CA THR A 745 -5.69 -3.81 15.82
C THR A 745 -5.35 -2.33 15.63
N LEU A 746 -5.73 -1.79 14.49
CA LEU A 746 -5.68 -0.36 14.14
C LEU A 746 -7.06 0.09 13.67
N TYR A 747 -7.34 1.39 13.70
CA TYR A 747 -8.67 1.93 13.37
C TYR A 747 -8.60 2.86 12.16
N GLY A 748 -9.39 2.54 11.13
CA GLY A 748 -9.58 3.36 9.94
C GLY A 748 -10.35 4.65 10.23
N SER A 749 -10.13 5.68 9.41
CA SER A 749 -10.79 6.99 9.55
C SER A 749 -12.30 6.92 9.33
N ASN A 750 -12.75 6.07 8.41
CA ASN A 750 -14.16 5.78 8.12
C ASN A 750 -14.33 4.38 7.49
N GLN A 751 -15.55 3.86 7.42
CA GLN A 751 -15.86 2.54 6.85
C GLN A 751 -15.48 2.39 5.36
N ALA A 752 -15.55 3.47 4.56
CA ALA A 752 -15.17 3.41 3.15
C ALA A 752 -13.64 3.27 2.99
N ALA A 753 -12.86 3.99 3.79
CA ALA A 753 -11.40 3.85 3.85
C ALA A 753 -10.98 2.46 4.36
N ARG A 754 -11.68 1.92 5.38
CA ARG A 754 -11.52 0.54 5.85
C ARG A 754 -11.79 -0.47 4.73
N LYS A 755 -12.94 -0.34 4.05
CA LYS A 755 -13.32 -1.22 2.95
C LYS A 755 -12.28 -1.20 1.81
N LYS A 756 -11.89 -0.01 1.33
CA LYS A 756 -10.88 0.14 0.26
C LYS A 756 -9.53 -0.50 0.63
N TRP A 757 -9.13 -0.44 1.90
CA TRP A 757 -7.92 -1.10 2.40
C TRP A 757 -8.00 -2.63 2.33
N LEU A 758 -9.13 -3.21 2.73
CA LEU A 758 -9.36 -4.66 2.68
C LEU A 758 -9.43 -5.16 1.24
N GLU A 759 -10.12 -4.42 0.36
CA GLU A 759 -10.17 -4.70 -1.08
C GLU A 759 -8.78 -4.67 -1.71
N PHE A 760 -7.92 -3.70 -1.39
CA PHE A 760 -6.55 -3.70 -1.91
C PHE A 760 -5.66 -4.82 -1.35
N ILE A 761 -5.78 -5.16 -0.05
CA ILE A 761 -5.06 -6.31 0.53
C ILE A 761 -5.46 -7.60 -0.19
N ASP A 762 -6.76 -7.89 -0.31
CA ASP A 762 -7.18 -9.16 -0.91
C ASP A 762 -6.84 -9.22 -2.40
N ASN A 763 -7.04 -8.14 -3.17
CA ASN A 763 -6.59 -8.09 -4.57
C ASN A 763 -5.08 -8.32 -4.73
N ALA A 764 -4.24 -7.83 -3.80
CA ALA A 764 -2.81 -8.09 -3.82
C ALA A 764 -2.49 -9.55 -3.41
N GLN A 765 -3.16 -10.08 -2.39
CA GLN A 765 -3.03 -11.49 -1.99
C GLN A 765 -3.49 -12.46 -3.08
N GLN A 766 -4.57 -12.17 -3.81
CA GLN A 766 -5.01 -12.96 -4.97
C GLN A 766 -3.93 -12.99 -6.07
N ARG A 767 -3.32 -11.84 -6.41
CA ARG A 767 -2.19 -11.77 -7.38
C ARG A 767 -0.95 -12.55 -6.93
N LEU A 768 -0.75 -12.74 -5.64
CA LEU A 768 0.35 -13.57 -5.10
C LEU A 768 -0.02 -15.07 -5.12
N ARG A 769 -1.24 -15.42 -4.69
CA ARG A 769 -1.77 -16.79 -4.72
C ARG A 769 -1.77 -17.37 -6.14
N ALA A 770 -2.11 -16.57 -7.15
CA ALA A 770 -2.07 -16.95 -8.58
C ALA A 770 -0.65 -17.17 -9.15
N ARG A 771 0.41 -17.02 -8.35
CA ARG A 771 1.77 -17.47 -8.72
C ARG A 771 2.01 -18.94 -8.37
N ALA A 772 1.16 -19.52 -7.52
CA ALA A 772 1.24 -20.90 -7.04
C ALA A 772 0.36 -21.89 -7.83
N ASP A 773 -0.04 -21.54 -9.06
CA ASP A 773 -0.93 -22.33 -9.94
C ASP A 773 -0.42 -23.75 -10.27
N PHE A 774 0.84 -24.07 -9.92
CA PHE A 774 1.37 -25.44 -9.96
C PHE A 774 0.81 -26.37 -8.86
N PHE A 775 0.14 -25.83 -7.82
CA PHE A 775 -0.34 -26.61 -6.67
C PHE A 775 -1.83 -27.00 -6.75
N ASN A 776 -2.10 -28.20 -7.24
CA ASN A 776 -3.45 -28.75 -7.35
C ASN A 776 -3.99 -29.31 -6.03
N THR A 777 -4.81 -28.54 -5.31
CA THR A 777 -5.50 -29.01 -4.09
C THR A 777 -6.69 -29.90 -4.43
N THR A 778 -6.69 -31.16 -3.98
CA THR A 778 -7.85 -32.05 -4.10
C THR A 778 -8.45 -32.36 -2.73
N ILE A 779 -9.70 -31.94 -2.49
CA ILE A 779 -10.47 -32.40 -1.33
C ILE A 779 -10.86 -33.87 -1.56
N ILE A 780 -10.55 -34.72 -0.58
CA ILE A 780 -10.84 -36.17 -0.59
C ILE A 780 -12.09 -36.48 0.24
N SER A 781 -12.24 -35.83 1.39
CA SER A 781 -13.40 -35.95 2.28
C SER A 781 -13.60 -34.63 3.03
N SER A 782 -14.84 -34.30 3.38
CA SER A 782 -15.21 -33.08 4.10
C SER A 782 -16.36 -33.36 5.06
N ASN A 783 -16.38 -32.71 6.23
CA ASN A 783 -17.42 -32.77 7.26
C ASN A 783 -17.71 -34.16 7.90
N PHE A 784 -17.15 -35.26 7.38
CA PHE A 784 -17.32 -36.60 7.96
C PHE A 784 -16.44 -36.87 9.19
N PHE A 785 -15.17 -36.47 9.14
CA PHE A 785 -14.24 -36.57 10.26
C PHE A 785 -14.23 -35.24 11.03
N GLY A 786 -14.56 -35.28 12.32
CA GLY A 786 -14.72 -34.09 13.15
C GLY A 786 -15.24 -34.43 14.55
N GLY A 787 -15.21 -33.43 15.44
CA GLY A 787 -15.64 -33.60 16.83
C GLY A 787 -14.82 -34.68 17.57
N THR A 788 -15.49 -35.79 17.89
CA THR A 788 -14.93 -36.97 18.59
C THR A 788 -14.31 -38.01 17.66
N ASN A 789 -14.27 -37.79 16.34
CA ASN A 789 -13.71 -38.71 15.35
C ASN A 789 -12.72 -37.99 14.42
N GLN A 790 -11.57 -37.60 14.95
CA GLN A 790 -10.54 -36.86 14.23
C GLN A 790 -9.61 -37.82 13.47
N ILE A 791 -9.03 -37.35 12.36
CA ILE A 791 -7.99 -38.10 11.66
C ILE A 791 -6.63 -37.81 12.32
N ASN A 792 -5.90 -38.88 12.63
CA ASN A 792 -4.57 -38.82 13.23
C ASN A 792 -3.48 -39.27 12.25
N CYS A 793 -3.79 -40.16 11.30
CA CYS A 793 -2.88 -40.62 10.26
C CYS A 793 -3.64 -41.10 9.02
N VAL A 794 -2.97 -41.08 7.86
CA VAL A 794 -3.48 -41.67 6.61
C VAL A 794 -2.38 -42.46 5.91
N THR A 795 -2.75 -43.61 5.35
CA THR A 795 -1.86 -44.44 4.51
C THR A 795 -2.59 -44.87 3.23
N PRO A 796 -1.97 -44.69 2.04
CA PRO A 796 -2.49 -45.22 0.79
C PRO A 796 -2.38 -46.75 0.73
N PHE A 797 -3.30 -47.38 0.01
CA PHE A 797 -3.39 -48.82 -0.18
C PHE A 797 -3.89 -49.14 -1.60
N ASP A 798 -3.62 -50.36 -2.06
CA ASP A 798 -4.10 -50.92 -3.33
C ASP A 798 -3.58 -50.13 -4.54
N GLY A 799 -2.27 -49.86 -4.53
CA GLY A 799 -1.60 -48.98 -5.50
C GLY A 799 -2.03 -47.52 -5.39
N GLY A 800 -2.37 -47.04 -4.19
CA GLY A 800 -2.86 -45.68 -3.94
C GLY A 800 -4.30 -45.41 -4.40
N ARG A 801 -5.03 -46.47 -4.82
CA ARG A 801 -6.45 -46.38 -5.22
C ARG A 801 -7.38 -46.28 -4.02
N LYS A 802 -6.95 -46.71 -2.84
CA LYS A 802 -7.70 -46.65 -1.58
C LYS A 802 -6.90 -45.90 -0.52
N LEU A 803 -7.61 -45.35 0.46
CA LEU A 803 -7.03 -44.63 1.58
C LEU A 803 -7.52 -45.24 2.89
N LEU A 804 -6.58 -45.55 3.79
CA LEU A 804 -6.84 -45.94 5.17
C LEU A 804 -6.65 -44.73 6.08
N TYR A 805 -7.66 -44.44 6.91
CA TYR A 805 -7.64 -43.36 7.90
C TYR A 805 -7.61 -43.95 9.29
N GLY A 806 -6.60 -43.62 10.10
CA GLY A 806 -6.58 -43.93 11.52
C GLY A 806 -7.20 -42.79 12.32
N THR A 807 -8.23 -43.11 13.11
CA THR A 807 -8.98 -42.14 13.92
C THR A 807 -9.06 -42.56 15.39
N ASP A 808 -9.65 -41.70 16.21
CA ASP A 808 -9.94 -41.95 17.62
C ASP A 808 -10.88 -43.16 17.83
N ASN A 809 -11.68 -43.55 16.83
CA ASN A 809 -12.73 -44.58 16.94
C ASN A 809 -12.54 -45.81 16.05
N GLY A 810 -11.49 -45.86 15.21
CA GLY A 810 -11.27 -47.00 14.33
C GLY A 810 -10.29 -46.76 13.18
N VAL A 811 -10.20 -47.76 12.32
CA VAL A 811 -9.65 -47.61 10.97
C VAL A 811 -10.81 -47.52 9.98
N TYR A 812 -10.78 -46.49 9.13
CA TYR A 812 -11.75 -46.28 8.06
C TYR A 812 -11.08 -46.46 6.69
N LEU A 813 -11.85 -46.88 5.69
CA LEU A 813 -11.40 -47.05 4.30
C LEU A 813 -12.29 -46.24 3.35
N SER A 814 -11.69 -45.57 2.37
CA SER A 814 -12.39 -45.00 1.21
C SER A 814 -11.71 -45.40 -0.10
N ASP A 815 -12.47 -45.41 -1.20
CA ASP A 815 -11.93 -45.45 -2.55
C ASP A 815 -11.60 -44.01 -3.01
N ARG A 816 -10.49 -43.83 -3.71
CA ARG A 816 -10.00 -42.51 -4.13
C ARG A 816 -10.68 -41.99 -5.41
N LYS A 817 -11.26 -42.88 -6.22
CA LYS A 817 -12.07 -42.49 -7.39
C LYS A 817 -13.48 -42.11 -6.96
N ASN A 818 -14.08 -42.88 -6.07
CA ASN A 818 -15.48 -42.68 -5.64
C ASN A 818 -15.60 -41.68 -4.47
N LYS A 819 -15.34 -40.39 -4.74
CA LYS A 819 -15.32 -39.32 -3.72
C LYS A 819 -16.64 -39.10 -2.97
N GLU A 820 -17.76 -39.55 -3.52
CA GLU A 820 -19.09 -39.48 -2.89
C GLU A 820 -19.32 -40.62 -1.88
N GLN A 821 -18.48 -41.67 -1.91
CA GLN A 821 -18.60 -42.79 -0.99
C GLN A 821 -18.09 -42.43 0.41
N ILE A 822 -19.02 -42.38 1.35
CA ILE A 822 -18.75 -42.17 2.78
C ILE A 822 -17.69 -43.20 3.28
N PRO A 823 -16.60 -42.77 3.95
CA PRO A 823 -15.58 -43.69 4.45
C PRO A 823 -16.17 -44.75 5.39
N ARG A 824 -15.90 -46.03 5.09
CA ARG A 824 -16.44 -47.18 5.83
C ARG A 824 -15.50 -47.57 6.97
N ARG A 825 -15.98 -47.71 8.21
CA ARG A 825 -15.20 -48.31 9.30
C ARG A 825 -14.94 -49.78 8.97
N VAL A 826 -13.67 -50.19 8.99
CA VAL A 826 -13.21 -51.56 8.68
C VAL A 826 -12.61 -52.27 9.89
N LEU A 827 -11.98 -51.54 10.82
CA LEU A 827 -11.49 -52.07 12.09
C LEU A 827 -11.98 -51.23 13.27
N GLU A 828 -12.46 -51.89 14.31
CA GLU A 828 -12.93 -51.27 15.55
C GLU A 828 -11.79 -51.23 16.55
N THR A 829 -10.98 -50.18 16.48
CA THR A 829 -9.72 -50.06 17.23
C THR A 829 -9.55 -48.60 17.63
N PRO A 830 -9.72 -48.25 18.91
CA PRO A 830 -9.75 -46.85 19.33
C PRO A 830 -8.34 -46.23 19.39
N ASN A 831 -8.28 -44.90 19.40
CA ASN A 831 -7.05 -44.11 19.55
C ASN A 831 -5.91 -44.56 18.62
N VAL A 832 -6.19 -44.69 17.32
CA VAL A 832 -5.17 -45.00 16.32
C VAL A 832 -4.35 -43.75 16.05
N THR A 833 -3.02 -43.84 16.18
CA THR A 833 -2.09 -42.71 15.97
C THR A 833 -1.21 -42.88 14.74
N GLN A 834 -0.93 -44.12 14.31
CA GLN A 834 -0.22 -44.42 13.06
C GLN A 834 -0.77 -45.70 12.42
N ILE A 835 -0.78 -45.74 11.08
CA ILE A 835 -1.06 -46.91 10.26
C ILE A 835 0.01 -47.00 9.18
N ASP A 836 0.52 -48.20 8.92
CA ASP A 836 1.41 -48.50 7.79
C ASP A 836 1.03 -49.87 7.20
N ILE A 837 1.37 -50.14 5.94
CA ILE A 837 0.96 -51.37 5.25
C ILE A 837 2.08 -51.98 4.41
N LEU A 838 2.40 -53.23 4.70
CA LEU A 838 3.38 -54.03 3.97
C LEU A 838 2.62 -54.95 3.01
N GLU A 839 2.19 -54.40 1.87
CA GLU A 839 1.32 -55.10 0.90
C GLU A 839 1.92 -56.45 0.45
N GLU A 840 3.23 -56.51 0.20
CA GLU A 840 3.94 -57.75 -0.18
C GLU A 840 3.78 -58.87 0.86
N TYR A 841 3.75 -58.52 2.15
CA TYR A 841 3.66 -59.45 3.27
C TYR A 841 2.22 -59.64 3.76
N GLN A 842 1.24 -58.99 3.11
CA GLN A 842 -0.18 -58.96 3.49
C GLN A 842 -0.39 -58.54 4.97
N LEU A 843 0.44 -57.62 5.46
CA LEU A 843 0.49 -57.20 6.86
C LEU A 843 0.12 -55.71 7.01
N LEU A 844 -0.93 -55.44 7.78
CA LEU A 844 -1.32 -54.09 8.22
C LEU A 844 -0.78 -53.85 9.63
N LEU A 845 -0.05 -52.75 9.82
CA LEU A 845 0.49 -52.34 11.11
C LEU A 845 -0.31 -51.15 11.65
N VAL A 846 -0.80 -51.26 12.88
CA VAL A 846 -1.62 -50.24 13.54
C VAL A 846 -1.03 -49.92 14.91
N LEU A 847 -0.74 -48.66 15.17
CA LEU A 847 -0.38 -48.16 16.49
C LEU A 847 -1.64 -47.60 17.18
N SER A 848 -2.10 -48.28 18.22
CA SER A 848 -3.27 -47.91 19.02
C SER A 848 -2.90 -47.95 20.49
N ASN A 849 -3.28 -46.91 21.25
CA ASN A 849 -3.05 -46.84 22.71
C ASN A 849 -1.60 -47.21 23.12
N LYS A 850 -0.60 -46.63 22.43
CA LYS A 850 0.85 -46.92 22.59
C LYS A 850 1.23 -48.40 22.44
N THR A 851 0.42 -49.20 21.74
CA THR A 851 0.65 -50.62 21.46
C THR A 851 0.68 -50.83 19.96
N LEU A 852 1.80 -51.33 19.43
CA LEU A 852 1.91 -51.72 18.02
C LEU A 852 1.28 -53.10 17.82
N GLN A 853 0.37 -53.20 16.83
CA GLN A 853 -0.43 -54.38 16.55
C GLN A 853 -0.41 -54.70 15.06
N SER A 854 -0.43 -55.99 14.70
CA SER A 854 -0.61 -56.45 13.32
C SER A 854 -2.00 -57.04 13.10
N TYR A 855 -2.48 -56.83 11.88
CA TYR A 855 -3.67 -57.45 11.30
C TYR A 855 -3.28 -58.00 9.93
N SER A 856 -3.92 -59.09 9.49
CA SER A 856 -3.83 -59.46 8.06
C SER A 856 -4.55 -58.40 7.22
N VAL A 857 -4.05 -58.12 6.02
CA VAL A 857 -4.71 -57.22 5.06
C VAL A 857 -6.13 -57.71 4.69
N THR A 858 -6.43 -59.00 4.81
CA THR A 858 -7.81 -59.51 4.67
C THR A 858 -8.77 -58.95 5.71
N ALA A 859 -8.31 -58.55 6.91
CA ALA A 859 -9.15 -57.95 7.94
C ALA A 859 -9.79 -56.62 7.52
N LEU A 860 -9.26 -55.96 6.47
CA LEU A 860 -9.87 -54.78 5.84
C LEU A 860 -11.14 -55.12 5.02
N ASN A 861 -11.36 -56.39 4.67
CA ASN A 861 -12.58 -56.83 4.02
C ASN A 861 -13.75 -56.78 5.03
N PRO A 862 -14.81 -56.01 4.79
CA PRO A 862 -15.98 -55.98 5.66
C PRO A 862 -16.61 -57.35 5.90
N ASP A 863 -16.56 -58.26 4.92
CA ASP A 863 -17.34 -59.50 4.93
C ASP A 863 -16.60 -60.68 5.60
N GLU A 864 -15.33 -60.48 6.00
CA GLU A 864 -14.57 -61.43 6.82
C GLU A 864 -15.14 -61.54 8.25
N PRO A 865 -15.23 -62.75 8.85
CA PRO A 865 -15.73 -62.92 10.20
C PRO A 865 -14.82 -62.25 11.24
N ALA A 866 -15.41 -61.87 12.39
CA ALA A 866 -14.73 -61.11 13.44
C ALA A 866 -13.44 -61.77 13.97
N MET A 867 -13.32 -63.11 13.86
CA MET A 867 -12.11 -63.83 14.25
C MET A 867 -10.89 -63.52 13.33
N THR A 868 -11.10 -63.28 12.02
CA THR A 868 -10.03 -62.85 11.10
C THR A 868 -9.55 -61.42 11.41
N LYS A 869 -10.38 -60.61 12.07
CA LYS A 869 -10.13 -59.20 12.42
C LYS A 869 -9.46 -59.00 13.78
N ARG A 870 -9.07 -60.08 14.46
CA ARG A 870 -8.41 -60.03 15.78
C ARG A 870 -6.93 -59.63 15.65
N PRO A 871 -6.47 -58.54 16.30
CA PRO A 871 -5.07 -58.16 16.26
C PRO A 871 -4.13 -59.14 16.97
N LYS A 872 -2.91 -59.26 16.45
CA LYS A 872 -1.74 -59.74 17.19
C LYS A 872 -1.00 -58.53 17.77
N LYS A 873 -0.46 -58.64 18.99
CA LYS A 873 0.31 -57.58 19.64
C LYS A 873 1.80 -57.79 19.39
N ILE A 874 2.48 -56.77 18.87
CA ILE A 874 3.92 -56.80 18.56
C ILE A 874 4.72 -56.22 19.74
N GLN A 875 4.42 -54.98 20.16
CA GLN A 875 5.19 -54.30 21.19
C GLN A 875 4.33 -53.27 21.96
N ASN A 876 4.31 -53.39 23.28
CA ASN A 876 3.69 -52.43 24.20
C ASN A 876 4.62 -51.23 24.45
N HIS A 877 4.05 -50.06 24.78
CA HIS A 877 4.78 -48.81 24.98
C HIS A 877 5.60 -48.34 23.77
N CYS A 878 5.11 -48.62 22.55
CA CYS A 878 5.63 -48.02 21.33
C CYS A 878 5.15 -46.55 21.27
N SER A 879 6.08 -45.59 21.24
CA SER A 879 5.78 -44.15 21.12
C SER A 879 5.43 -43.79 19.68
N PHE A 880 6.20 -44.31 18.73
CA PHE A 880 5.92 -44.31 17.30
C PHE A 880 6.60 -45.51 16.62
N PHE A 881 6.24 -45.80 15.38
CA PHE A 881 6.96 -46.75 14.53
C PHE A 881 7.22 -46.20 13.13
N LYS A 882 8.12 -46.85 12.40
CA LYS A 882 8.45 -46.54 11.01
C LYS A 882 8.83 -47.83 10.26
N THR A 883 8.31 -48.02 9.05
CA THR A 883 8.78 -49.06 8.13
C THR A 883 9.74 -48.49 7.08
N GLY A 884 10.54 -49.36 6.44
CA GLY A 884 11.41 -48.97 5.34
C GLY A 884 12.41 -50.06 4.95
N ILE A 885 13.29 -49.74 3.99
CA ILE A 885 14.31 -50.66 3.47
C ILE A 885 15.70 -50.25 3.95
N CYS A 886 16.42 -51.15 4.61
CA CYS A 886 17.83 -50.97 4.96
C CYS A 886 18.54 -52.34 4.95
N LEU A 887 19.82 -52.37 4.57
CA LEU A 887 20.59 -53.61 4.31
C LEU A 887 19.90 -54.54 3.29
N GLY A 888 19.10 -53.98 2.39
CA GLY A 888 18.30 -54.72 1.39
C GLY A 888 17.08 -55.47 1.96
N ARG A 889 16.73 -55.27 3.24
CA ARG A 889 15.62 -55.94 3.94
C ARG A 889 14.50 -54.96 4.22
N HIS A 890 13.25 -55.41 4.18
CA HIS A 890 12.13 -54.68 4.78
C HIS A 890 12.24 -54.79 6.30
N LEU A 891 12.18 -53.65 6.98
CA LEU A 891 12.37 -53.57 8.43
C LEU A 891 11.31 -52.67 9.07
N VAL A 892 10.88 -53.05 10.27
CA VAL A 892 9.91 -52.32 11.09
C VAL A 892 10.60 -51.86 12.37
N CYS A 893 10.82 -50.56 12.51
CA CYS A 893 11.39 -49.96 13.72
C CYS A 893 10.25 -49.51 14.64
N CYS A 894 10.02 -50.20 15.76
CA CYS A 894 9.21 -49.68 16.87
C CYS A 894 10.11 -48.92 17.84
N VAL A 895 9.70 -47.70 18.19
CA VAL A 895 10.48 -46.77 18.98
C VAL A 895 9.79 -46.54 20.33
N LYS A 896 10.49 -46.81 21.42
CA LYS A 896 10.06 -46.52 22.80
C LYS A 896 10.90 -45.36 23.33
N SER A 897 10.36 -44.16 23.21
CA SER A 897 11.00 -42.92 23.73
C SER A 897 10.59 -42.63 25.17
N SER A 898 11.53 -42.11 25.95
CA SER A 898 11.35 -41.48 27.26
C SER A 898 12.19 -40.20 27.32
N ALA A 899 11.95 -39.34 28.32
CA ALA A 899 12.67 -38.07 28.47
C ALA A 899 14.20 -38.22 28.64
N LEU A 900 14.69 -39.40 29.02
CA LEU A 900 16.12 -39.67 29.24
C LEU A 900 16.75 -40.57 28.15
N SER A 901 15.94 -41.20 27.30
CA SER A 901 16.42 -42.30 26.45
C SER A 901 15.42 -42.73 25.39
N THR A 902 15.93 -43.39 24.35
CA THR A 902 15.11 -44.09 23.37
C THR A 902 15.60 -45.51 23.17
N THR A 903 14.72 -46.50 23.28
CA THR A 903 14.99 -47.88 22.84
C THR A 903 14.34 -48.11 21.49
N ILE A 904 15.10 -48.62 20.52
CA ILE A 904 14.61 -48.93 19.17
C ILE A 904 14.70 -50.45 18.96
N LYS A 905 13.54 -51.07 18.74
CA LYS A 905 13.44 -52.48 18.34
C LYS A 905 13.16 -52.56 16.85
N VAL A 906 14.05 -53.24 16.14
CA VAL A 906 13.96 -53.50 14.71
C VAL A 906 13.48 -54.93 14.50
N PHE A 907 12.41 -55.08 13.73
CA PHE A 907 11.86 -56.38 13.32
C PHE A 907 11.94 -56.55 11.80
N GLU A 908 11.99 -57.80 11.35
CA GLU A 908 11.98 -58.22 9.95
C GLU A 908 10.69 -59.02 9.66
N PRO A 909 9.90 -58.67 8.63
CA PRO A 909 8.71 -59.43 8.26
C PRO A 909 9.01 -60.87 7.84
N ASN A 910 8.09 -61.78 8.13
CA ASN A 910 8.29 -63.21 7.89
C ASN A 910 7.93 -63.65 6.45
N ASP A 911 8.96 -63.97 5.66
CA ASP A 911 8.89 -64.50 4.29
C ASP A 911 7.97 -65.73 4.10
N ALA A 912 7.60 -66.44 5.16
CA ALA A 912 6.68 -67.57 5.10
C ALA A 912 5.29 -67.19 4.52
N MET A 913 4.87 -65.91 4.62
CA MET A 913 3.59 -65.42 4.12
C MET A 913 3.53 -65.30 2.59
N THR A 914 4.64 -65.01 1.90
CA THR A 914 4.63 -64.82 0.43
C THR A 914 4.61 -66.15 -0.33
N LYS A 915 5.14 -67.23 0.24
CA LYS A 915 5.29 -68.55 -0.41
C LYS A 915 4.05 -69.45 -0.28
N GLY A 916 2.86 -68.86 -0.37
CA GLY A 916 1.56 -69.52 -0.24
C GLY A 916 1.15 -70.48 -1.37
N LYS A 917 2.00 -71.45 -1.77
CA LYS A 917 1.64 -72.50 -2.74
C LYS A 917 2.08 -73.91 -2.30
N LYS A 918 1.09 -74.78 -2.11
CA LYS A 918 1.15 -76.25 -1.98
C LYS A 918 1.93 -76.83 -0.76
N GLN A 919 1.26 -76.85 0.39
CA GLN A 919 1.23 -78.09 1.19
C GLN A 919 -0.22 -78.50 1.49
N LYS A 920 -0.61 -79.69 1.03
CA LYS A 920 -1.74 -80.45 1.56
C LYS A 920 -1.13 -81.63 2.32
N GLY A 921 -1.38 -81.73 3.62
CA GLY A 921 -0.78 -82.76 4.48
C GLY A 921 -1.13 -82.56 5.95
N LEU A 922 -0.97 -83.60 6.77
CA LEU A 922 -1.56 -83.72 8.10
C LEU A 922 -0.93 -82.82 9.21
N GLY A 923 0.06 -82.00 8.89
CA GLY A 923 0.86 -81.23 9.87
C GLY A 923 0.14 -80.05 10.56
N LYS A 924 -1.14 -79.79 10.26
CA LYS A 924 -1.84 -78.54 10.65
C LYS A 924 -2.16 -78.40 12.15
N PHE A 925 -1.87 -79.41 12.98
CA PHE A 925 -2.20 -79.45 14.41
C PHE A 925 -1.05 -79.17 15.37
N MET A 926 0.18 -78.93 14.87
CA MET A 926 1.36 -78.59 15.70
C MET A 926 1.93 -77.18 15.43
N ALA A 927 1.34 -76.40 14.52
CA ALA A 927 1.84 -75.09 14.09
C ALA A 927 1.43 -73.94 15.05
N GLY A 928 1.74 -74.08 16.34
CA GLY A 928 1.47 -73.05 17.35
C GLY A 928 2.47 -71.89 17.28
N GLY A 929 2.02 -70.70 16.84
CA GLY A 929 2.75 -69.45 17.06
C GLY A 929 3.90 -69.14 16.10
N HIS A 930 3.64 -69.10 14.78
CA HIS A 930 4.51 -68.32 13.90
C HIS A 930 4.26 -66.82 14.12
N ASP A 931 5.30 -66.13 14.60
CA ASP A 931 5.32 -64.67 14.68
C ASP A 931 5.43 -64.07 13.27
N GLU A 932 4.70 -62.97 13.04
CA GLU A 932 4.62 -62.29 11.73
C GLU A 932 5.81 -61.35 11.51
N LEU A 933 6.37 -60.84 12.60
CA LEU A 933 7.54 -59.99 12.65
C LEU A 933 8.61 -60.63 13.52
N LYS A 934 9.72 -61.05 12.92
CA LYS A 934 10.85 -61.62 13.65
C LYS A 934 11.71 -60.50 14.25
N PRO A 935 12.07 -60.52 15.55
CA PRO A 935 13.06 -59.59 16.09
C PRO A 935 14.40 -59.70 15.35
N PHE A 936 14.95 -58.56 14.91
CA PHE A 936 16.19 -58.48 14.12
C PHE A 936 17.34 -57.86 14.93
N LYS A 937 17.14 -56.67 15.51
CA LYS A 937 18.10 -55.95 16.37
C LYS A 937 17.36 -55.11 17.42
N GLU A 938 18.01 -54.83 18.54
CA GLU A 938 17.57 -53.84 19.53
C GLU A 938 18.77 -52.98 19.95
N PHE A 939 18.58 -51.67 20.08
CA PHE A 939 19.62 -50.72 20.48
C PHE A 939 19.04 -49.49 21.21
N TYR A 940 19.93 -48.67 21.76
CA TYR A 940 19.62 -47.57 22.68
C TYR A 940 20.27 -46.26 22.24
N ILE A 941 19.51 -45.16 22.30
CA ILE A 941 19.99 -43.78 22.09
C ILE A 941 19.87 -43.03 23.43
N PRO A 942 20.92 -42.32 23.91
CA PRO A 942 20.96 -41.68 25.23
C PRO A 942 20.17 -40.35 25.33
N THR A 943 19.13 -40.18 24.51
CA THR A 943 18.22 -39.01 24.51
C THR A 943 16.85 -39.41 23.96
N GLU A 944 15.85 -38.53 24.09
CA GLU A 944 14.60 -38.65 23.33
C GLU A 944 14.84 -38.50 21.82
N SER A 945 14.26 -39.42 21.04
CA SER A 945 14.28 -39.41 19.57
C SER A 945 12.95 -38.93 18.99
N SER A 946 13.01 -38.02 18.01
CA SER A 946 11.86 -37.40 17.34
C SER A 946 11.41 -38.14 16.08
N SER A 947 12.32 -38.76 15.33
CA SER A 947 12.01 -39.52 14.12
C SER A 947 13.12 -40.52 13.75
N VAL A 948 12.79 -41.52 12.92
CA VAL A 948 13.73 -42.52 12.40
C VAL A 948 13.60 -42.58 10.88
N HIS A 949 14.73 -42.62 10.19
CA HIS A 949 14.85 -42.60 8.74
C HIS A 949 15.77 -43.74 8.28
N PHE A 950 15.41 -44.39 7.18
CA PHE A 950 16.17 -45.52 6.64
C PHE A 950 17.18 -45.04 5.59
N LEU A 951 18.47 -45.32 5.81
CA LEU A 951 19.51 -45.17 4.79
C LEU A 951 19.81 -46.55 4.18
N LYS A 952 20.58 -46.61 3.08
CA LYS A 952 20.84 -47.88 2.35
C LYS A 952 21.36 -49.02 3.23
N SER A 953 22.21 -48.72 4.21
CA SER A 953 22.87 -49.71 5.10
C SER A 953 22.98 -49.27 6.57
N LYS A 954 22.37 -48.14 6.94
CA LYS A 954 22.37 -47.58 8.31
C LYS A 954 20.99 -46.99 8.60
N LEU A 955 20.68 -46.73 9.86
CA LEU A 955 19.55 -45.88 10.24
C LEU A 955 20.05 -44.47 10.55
N CYS A 956 19.20 -43.47 10.33
CA CYS A 956 19.43 -42.11 10.83
C CYS A 956 18.30 -41.76 11.80
N VAL A 957 18.65 -41.48 13.05
CA VAL A 957 17.74 -41.16 14.14
C VAL A 957 17.85 -39.67 14.44
N ALA A 958 16.75 -38.93 14.34
CA ALA A 958 16.69 -37.56 14.83
C ALA A 958 16.42 -37.58 16.33
N CYS A 959 17.20 -36.85 17.12
CA CYS A 959 17.09 -36.80 18.58
C CYS A 959 17.43 -35.41 19.12
N ALA A 960 17.34 -35.23 20.45
CA ALA A 960 17.65 -33.96 21.10
C ALA A 960 19.09 -33.43 20.85
N ARG A 961 20.02 -34.28 20.37
CA ARG A 961 21.41 -33.88 20.02
C ARG A 961 21.62 -33.53 18.54
N GLY A 962 20.64 -33.79 17.66
CA GLY A 962 20.80 -33.68 16.21
C GLY A 962 20.42 -34.96 15.47
N PHE A 963 21.11 -35.24 14.36
CA PHE A 963 20.94 -36.47 13.59
C PHE A 963 22.07 -37.45 13.93
N GLU A 964 21.70 -38.66 14.38
CA GLU A 964 22.60 -39.74 14.78
C GLU A 964 22.51 -40.88 13.77
N VAL A 965 23.63 -41.37 13.25
CA VAL A 965 23.70 -42.47 12.30
C VAL A 965 24.04 -43.76 13.05
N VAL A 966 23.18 -44.77 12.95
CA VAL A 966 23.32 -46.07 13.63
C VAL A 966 23.62 -47.17 12.62
N SER A 967 24.70 -47.91 12.86
CA SER A 967 25.02 -49.14 12.13
C SER A 967 24.16 -50.30 12.63
N LEU A 968 23.34 -50.93 11.77
CA LEU A 968 22.57 -52.12 12.21
C LEU A 968 23.45 -53.38 12.34
N GLU A 969 24.64 -53.38 11.74
CA GLU A 969 25.59 -54.48 11.81
C GLU A 969 26.31 -54.46 13.16
N THR A 970 26.98 -53.34 13.49
CA THR A 970 27.82 -53.16 14.69
C THR A 970 27.09 -52.53 15.89
N LEU A 971 25.92 -51.94 15.70
CA LEU A 971 25.15 -51.15 16.69
C LEU A 971 25.85 -49.87 17.18
N GLU A 972 26.96 -49.49 16.56
CA GLU A 972 27.64 -48.22 16.80
C GLU A 972 26.79 -47.03 16.34
N THR A 973 26.84 -45.93 17.10
CA THR A 973 26.12 -44.68 16.85
C THR A 973 27.12 -43.54 16.71
N GLN A 974 26.99 -42.74 15.64
CA GLN A 974 27.88 -41.63 15.30
C GLN A 974 27.05 -40.41 14.87
N SER A 975 27.43 -39.20 15.29
CA SER A 975 26.84 -37.95 14.77
C SER A 975 26.91 -37.91 13.24
N LEU A 976 25.82 -37.52 12.58
CA LEU A 976 25.81 -37.25 11.14
C LEU A 976 26.62 -36.00 10.78
N LEU A 977 26.70 -35.03 11.70
CA LEU A 977 27.48 -33.82 11.53
C LEU A 977 28.89 -34.02 12.09
N ASP A 978 29.91 -33.62 11.31
CA ASP A 978 31.29 -33.60 11.80
C ASP A 978 31.52 -32.35 12.67
N GLN A 979 32.15 -32.54 13.83
CA GLN A 979 32.48 -31.46 14.75
C GLN A 979 33.74 -30.68 14.31
N ALA A 980 34.48 -31.17 13.32
CA ALA A 980 35.60 -30.45 12.71
C ALA A 980 35.16 -29.34 11.74
N ASP A 981 33.92 -29.36 11.23
CA ASP A 981 33.41 -28.36 10.29
C ASP A 981 32.81 -27.15 11.03
N THR A 982 33.64 -26.13 11.26
CA THR A 982 33.24 -24.87 11.91
C THR A 982 32.19 -24.07 11.13
N SER A 983 31.87 -24.43 9.88
CA SER A 983 30.74 -23.82 9.14
C SER A 983 29.37 -24.29 9.65
N LEU A 984 29.34 -25.30 10.54
CA LEU A 984 28.17 -25.84 11.23
C LEU A 984 27.95 -25.26 12.63
N ASP A 985 28.81 -24.34 13.09
CA ASP A 985 28.73 -23.67 14.40
C ASP A 985 27.33 -23.08 14.70
N PHE A 986 26.60 -22.64 13.68
CA PHE A 986 25.25 -22.09 13.83
C PHE A 986 24.20 -23.12 14.30
N VAL A 987 24.49 -24.42 14.14
CA VAL A 987 23.69 -25.53 14.67
C VAL A 987 24.11 -25.81 16.10
N ALA A 988 25.42 -26.00 16.33
CA ALA A 988 25.97 -26.36 17.64
C ALA A 988 25.76 -25.28 18.72
N ARG A 989 25.76 -23.99 18.34
CA ARG A 989 25.55 -22.85 19.25
C ARG A 989 24.07 -22.55 19.57
N LYS A 990 23.12 -23.27 18.98
CA LYS A 990 21.68 -23.03 19.17
C LYS A 990 21.02 -24.13 19.99
N GLU A 991 20.88 -23.87 21.29
CA GLU A 991 20.02 -24.67 22.17
C GLU A 991 18.56 -24.70 21.65
N ASN A 992 17.89 -25.84 21.80
CA ASN A 992 16.47 -26.08 21.48
C ASN A 992 16.07 -26.19 20.00
N VAL A 993 16.99 -26.17 19.03
CA VAL A 993 16.63 -26.38 17.61
C VAL A 993 16.43 -27.87 17.30
N LYS A 994 15.20 -28.26 16.96
CA LYS A 994 14.79 -29.67 16.84
C LYS A 994 15.04 -30.24 15.43
N PRO A 995 15.74 -31.38 15.27
CA PRO A 995 15.80 -32.12 14.01
C PRO A 995 14.49 -32.86 13.75
N ILE A 996 14.02 -32.81 12.50
CA ILE A 996 12.69 -33.31 12.10
C ILE A 996 12.80 -34.32 10.96
N HIS A 997 13.38 -33.92 9.82
CA HIS A 997 13.41 -34.72 8.59
C HIS A 997 14.77 -34.65 7.89
N ILE A 998 15.23 -35.77 7.34
CA ILE A 998 16.43 -35.87 6.50
C ILE A 998 16.02 -36.44 5.15
N GLU A 999 16.45 -35.79 4.08
CA GLU A 999 16.12 -36.20 2.71
C GLU A 999 17.38 -36.35 1.86
N ARG A 1000 17.42 -37.33 0.94
CA ARG A 1000 18.64 -37.64 0.17
C ARG A 1000 18.53 -37.18 -1.28
N LEU A 1001 19.32 -36.18 -1.65
CA LEU A 1001 19.26 -35.51 -2.96
C LEU A 1001 20.61 -35.53 -3.65
N ASN A 1002 20.67 -36.04 -4.88
CA ASN A 1002 21.84 -36.04 -5.78
C ASN A 1002 23.17 -36.56 -5.18
N GLY A 1003 23.11 -37.30 -4.07
CA GLY A 1003 24.28 -37.85 -3.37
C GLY A 1003 24.67 -37.12 -2.07
N GLU A 1004 24.04 -35.96 -1.82
CA GLU A 1004 24.05 -35.16 -0.59
C GLU A 1004 22.84 -35.52 0.32
N PHE A 1005 22.79 -34.92 1.50
CA PHE A 1005 21.64 -34.97 2.41
C PHE A 1005 21.14 -33.55 2.75
N LEU A 1006 19.84 -33.31 2.59
CA LEU A 1006 19.15 -32.12 3.06
C LEU A 1006 18.65 -32.37 4.49
N LEU A 1007 19.19 -31.64 5.45
CA LEU A 1007 18.80 -31.71 6.86
C LEU A 1007 17.79 -30.63 7.17
N ASN A 1008 16.66 -31.01 7.78
CA ASN A 1008 15.56 -30.11 8.07
C ASN A 1008 15.29 -30.06 9.57
N TYR A 1009 15.48 -28.87 10.14
CA TYR A 1009 15.28 -28.54 11.53
C TYR A 1009 14.11 -27.55 11.70
N SER A 1010 13.66 -27.37 12.94
CA SER A 1010 12.54 -26.48 13.30
C SER A 1010 12.74 -24.98 13.05
N GLU A 1011 13.91 -24.55 12.55
CA GLU A 1011 14.20 -23.16 12.20
C GLU A 1011 14.85 -22.98 10.82
N PHE A 1012 15.59 -23.97 10.34
CA PHE A 1012 16.37 -23.90 9.11
C PHE A 1012 16.56 -25.25 8.43
N SER A 1013 16.94 -25.22 7.15
CA SER A 1013 17.40 -26.39 6.39
C SER A 1013 18.69 -26.10 5.60
N PHE A 1014 19.57 -27.09 5.49
CA PHE A 1014 20.86 -26.97 4.79
C PHE A 1014 21.34 -28.33 4.25
N PHE A 1015 22.27 -28.31 3.29
CA PHE A 1015 22.86 -29.51 2.70
C PHE A 1015 24.17 -29.93 3.38
N VAL A 1016 24.31 -31.22 3.66
CA VAL A 1016 25.58 -31.87 4.05
C VAL A 1016 25.99 -32.96 3.06
N ASN A 1017 27.29 -33.19 2.97
CA ASN A 1017 27.87 -34.25 2.15
C ASN A 1017 27.91 -35.59 2.93
N ARG A 1018 28.51 -36.63 2.34
CA ARG A 1018 28.58 -37.97 2.96
C ARG A 1018 29.54 -38.07 4.15
N ASN A 1019 30.37 -37.06 4.37
CA ASN A 1019 31.32 -36.96 5.47
C ASN A 1019 30.75 -36.14 6.65
N GLY A 1020 29.51 -35.63 6.53
CA GLY A 1020 28.88 -34.79 7.54
C GLY A 1020 29.23 -33.30 7.48
N TRP A 1021 30.03 -32.88 6.51
CA TRP A 1021 30.40 -31.47 6.30
C TRP A 1021 29.35 -30.75 5.44
N ARG A 1022 29.21 -29.44 5.62
CA ARG A 1022 28.30 -28.58 4.85
C ARG A 1022 28.66 -28.60 3.36
N ALA A 1023 27.77 -29.13 2.53
CA ALA A 1023 28.02 -29.30 1.10
C ALA A 1023 27.84 -28.00 0.31
N ARG A 1024 26.94 -27.13 0.75
CA ARG A 1024 26.58 -25.87 0.08
C ARG A 1024 26.67 -24.71 1.09
N PRO A 1025 27.78 -23.95 1.13
CA PRO A 1025 27.94 -22.84 2.07
C PRO A 1025 26.87 -21.76 1.91
N GLU A 1026 26.63 -21.27 0.69
CA GLU A 1026 25.65 -20.20 0.44
C GLU A 1026 24.19 -20.67 0.43
N TRP A 1027 23.93 -21.98 0.39
CA TRP A 1027 22.56 -22.50 0.42
C TRP A 1027 22.11 -22.79 1.85
N ARG A 1028 21.13 -22.03 2.30
CA ARG A 1028 20.40 -22.26 3.56
C ARG A 1028 18.99 -21.70 3.44
N ILE A 1029 18.02 -22.46 3.93
CA ILE A 1029 16.68 -21.96 4.22
C ILE A 1029 16.64 -21.58 5.70
N ASP A 1030 16.18 -20.36 6.02
CA ASP A 1030 15.63 -20.02 7.33
C ASP A 1030 14.11 -19.92 7.17
N TRP A 1031 13.37 -20.83 7.81
CA TRP A 1031 11.90 -20.90 7.73
C TRP A 1031 11.26 -19.69 8.40
N GLU A 1032 10.16 -19.15 7.88
CA GLU A 1032 9.41 -18.08 8.58
C GLU A 1032 8.50 -18.68 9.66
N GLY A 1033 8.14 -19.96 9.55
CA GLY A 1033 7.47 -20.75 10.59
C GLY A 1033 8.39 -21.41 11.63
N THR A 1034 7.85 -22.41 12.32
CA THR A 1034 8.54 -23.37 13.21
C THR A 1034 8.09 -24.79 12.87
N PRO A 1035 8.60 -25.39 11.77
CA PRO A 1035 7.90 -26.50 11.11
C PRO A 1035 7.71 -27.74 11.99
N GLN A 1036 6.58 -28.40 11.83
CA GLN A 1036 6.30 -29.67 12.54
C GLN A 1036 6.66 -30.88 11.70
N ASN A 1037 6.39 -30.83 10.39
CA ASN A 1037 6.72 -31.86 9.42
C ASN A 1037 7.23 -31.23 8.11
N PHE A 1038 7.92 -32.05 7.30
CA PHE A 1038 8.35 -31.70 5.95
C PHE A 1038 7.91 -32.76 4.94
N ALA A 1039 7.67 -32.36 3.70
CA ALA A 1039 7.56 -33.25 2.55
C ALA A 1039 8.39 -32.69 1.38
N LEU A 1040 8.90 -33.56 0.51
CA LEU A 1040 9.63 -33.19 -0.70
C LEU A 1040 8.84 -33.62 -1.95
N SER A 1041 8.63 -32.69 -2.87
CA SER A 1041 8.22 -32.94 -4.26
C SER A 1041 9.14 -32.12 -5.16
N TYR A 1042 10.29 -32.70 -5.51
CA TYR A 1042 11.42 -31.98 -6.12
C TYR A 1042 11.01 -31.20 -7.39
N PRO A 1043 11.39 -29.93 -7.55
CA PRO A 1043 12.37 -29.15 -6.75
C PRO A 1043 11.80 -28.46 -5.49
N TRP A 1044 10.56 -28.70 -5.10
CA TRP A 1044 9.93 -28.05 -3.95
C TRP A 1044 10.05 -28.86 -2.65
N ILE A 1045 10.42 -28.19 -1.56
CA ILE A 1045 10.23 -28.66 -0.19
C ILE A 1045 9.03 -27.92 0.43
N LEU A 1046 8.16 -28.67 1.10
CA LEU A 1046 6.98 -28.19 1.81
C LEU A 1046 7.23 -28.32 3.31
N ALA A 1047 7.09 -27.22 4.05
CA ALA A 1047 7.15 -27.16 5.50
C ALA A 1047 5.75 -26.91 6.07
N PHE A 1048 5.31 -27.76 7.00
CA PHE A 1048 3.95 -27.71 7.55
C PHE A 1048 3.91 -27.01 8.92
N GLU A 1049 3.25 -25.85 8.95
CA GLU A 1049 2.83 -25.16 10.17
C GLU A 1049 1.34 -25.39 10.43
N PRO A 1050 0.87 -25.29 11.69
CA PRO A 1050 -0.56 -25.25 11.97
C PRO A 1050 -1.34 -24.13 11.25
N ASN A 1051 -0.69 -23.05 10.82
CA ASN A 1051 -1.37 -21.88 10.22
C ASN A 1051 -1.03 -21.64 8.72
N PHE A 1052 -0.11 -22.39 8.12
CA PHE A 1052 0.24 -22.29 6.71
C PHE A 1052 1.10 -23.48 6.26
N ILE A 1053 1.22 -23.66 4.95
CA ILE A 1053 2.31 -24.44 4.36
C ILE A 1053 3.30 -23.43 3.76
N GLU A 1054 4.58 -23.54 4.11
CA GLU A 1054 5.66 -22.78 3.49
C GLU A 1054 6.35 -23.66 2.45
N LEU A 1055 6.24 -23.30 1.18
CA LEU A 1055 6.85 -24.00 0.06
C LEU A 1055 8.10 -23.23 -0.38
N ARG A 1056 9.23 -23.93 -0.49
CA ARG A 1056 10.45 -23.35 -1.06
C ARG A 1056 11.02 -24.20 -2.19
N ASN A 1057 11.40 -23.54 -3.27
CA ASN A 1057 12.09 -24.16 -4.38
C ASN A 1057 13.59 -24.27 -4.06
N ILE A 1058 14.13 -25.48 -4.14
CA ILE A 1058 15.51 -25.80 -3.77
C ILE A 1058 16.53 -25.22 -4.76
N GLU A 1059 16.16 -25.04 -6.03
CA GLU A 1059 17.05 -24.65 -7.12
C GLU A 1059 17.14 -23.13 -7.29
N ASN A 1060 16.01 -22.43 -7.28
CA ASN A 1060 15.95 -20.98 -7.52
C ASN A 1060 15.59 -20.13 -6.28
N GLY A 1061 15.31 -20.76 -5.13
CA GLY A 1061 15.01 -20.06 -3.88
C GLY A 1061 13.65 -19.38 -3.81
N ALA A 1062 12.76 -19.59 -4.80
CA ALA A 1062 11.40 -19.06 -4.76
C ALA A 1062 10.64 -19.56 -3.52
N VAL A 1063 9.87 -18.67 -2.89
CA VAL A 1063 9.05 -18.94 -1.71
C VAL A 1063 7.60 -18.71 -2.07
N HIS A 1064 6.73 -19.63 -1.63
CA HIS A 1064 5.28 -19.45 -1.62
C HIS A 1064 4.71 -19.89 -0.29
N ILE A 1065 3.73 -19.16 0.23
CA ILE A 1065 3.10 -19.47 1.50
C ILE A 1065 1.59 -19.60 1.30
N VAL A 1066 1.02 -20.72 1.74
CA VAL A 1066 -0.38 -21.08 1.55
C VAL A 1066 -1.10 -21.09 2.91
N PRO A 1067 -1.79 -20.00 3.29
CA PRO A 1067 -2.45 -19.88 4.58
C PRO A 1067 -3.53 -20.95 4.81
N HIS A 1068 -3.52 -21.51 6.01
CA HIS A 1068 -4.43 -22.56 6.45
C HIS A 1068 -4.79 -22.33 7.93
N LYS A 1069 -5.55 -23.26 8.52
CA LYS A 1069 -5.86 -23.26 9.95
C LYS A 1069 -5.78 -24.70 10.46
N ASN A 1070 -5.15 -24.88 11.61
CA ASN A 1070 -4.86 -26.14 12.28
C ASN A 1070 -4.30 -27.28 11.39
N ILE A 1071 -3.68 -26.96 10.25
CA ILE A 1071 -3.28 -27.96 9.26
C ILE A 1071 -2.14 -28.85 9.77
N ARG A 1072 -2.31 -30.16 9.61
CA ARG A 1072 -1.35 -31.20 9.97
C ARG A 1072 -1.06 -32.08 8.76
N MET A 1073 0.20 -32.47 8.59
CA MET A 1073 0.57 -33.48 7.59
C MET A 1073 0.17 -34.87 8.12
N LEU A 1074 -0.53 -35.65 7.32
CA LEU A 1074 -0.97 -37.01 7.65
C LEU A 1074 -0.21 -38.09 6.87
N HIS A 1075 0.26 -37.74 5.67
CA HIS A 1075 0.99 -38.63 4.76
C HIS A 1075 1.93 -37.83 3.85
N SER A 1076 3.02 -38.44 3.39
CA SER A 1076 3.93 -37.86 2.38
C SER A 1076 4.59 -38.94 1.53
N SER A 1077 4.59 -38.76 0.22
CA SER A 1077 5.30 -39.56 -0.78
C SER A 1077 6.02 -38.63 -1.77
N THR A 1078 6.78 -39.19 -2.73
CA THR A 1078 7.48 -38.44 -3.78
C THR A 1078 6.57 -37.69 -4.77
N HIS A 1079 5.26 -37.96 -4.75
CA HIS A 1079 4.30 -37.36 -5.69
C HIS A 1079 3.15 -36.61 -5.00
N GLU A 1080 2.90 -36.85 -3.71
CA GLU A 1080 1.79 -36.23 -2.98
C GLU A 1080 2.02 -36.15 -1.46
N ALA A 1081 1.47 -35.11 -0.85
CA ALA A 1081 1.34 -34.97 0.60
C ALA A 1081 -0.14 -34.88 0.98
N GLY A 1082 -0.56 -35.73 1.93
CA GLY A 1082 -1.89 -35.71 2.52
C GLY A 1082 -1.91 -34.88 3.78
N SER A 1083 -2.89 -34.00 3.94
CA SER A 1083 -3.01 -33.09 5.09
C SER A 1083 -4.47 -32.89 5.52
N PHE A 1084 -4.67 -32.47 6.77
CA PHE A 1084 -6.00 -32.29 7.37
C PHE A 1084 -6.02 -31.02 8.27
N PRO A 1085 -7.06 -30.16 8.15
CA PRO A 1085 -7.21 -28.92 8.92
C PRO A 1085 -7.92 -29.09 10.29
#